data_AF-A0AAV2B9L7-F1
#
_entry.id   AF-A0AAV2B9L7-F1
#
_cell.length_a   1.000
_cell.length_b   1.000
_cell.length_c   1.000
_cell.angle_alpha   90.00
_cell.angle_beta   90.00
_cell.angle_gamma   90.00
#
_symmetry.space_group_name_H-M   'P 1'
#
loop_
_entity.id
_entity.type
_entity.pdbx_description
1 polymer ?
#
loop_
_entity_poly.entity_id
_entity_poly.type
_entity_poly.pdbx_seq_one_letter_code
_entity_poly.pdbx_strand_id
1 'polypeptide(L)'
;MPKIIVGHNVAFDRAFVKEQYYLERTKSQFLDTMSLHMCVSGLTGMQRAMSIASKKKSENDANGSFNPAIGWAFISSLNNLADVYKLYCHGEIKKDEREIFVSGSLSDIKEKFQESATYCAQDTWATFHILKKIMPMYLERFPHPVTFCGLLEMTSAYLPVNHNWERYLHEAQSTYEDLQKEMKLSLVHLANDACSLLPNNRYKKDPWLWDLNWSVQNIKFKKTVVKSTKTKRKKSADKSDGLNEKNQDPDESLVPEDTAMIDGVKDMNLNVIDPSIKQMYETASSLRKIRPFLPGYPLWYRELCDKSIVDDPDWEPGPYLISTQMRSVPKLMRMTWDGFPLHYDDKHGWGYLVPDVKELDISEPNDFPLESLLRLVECNKMDPTEAEQNIDPFWSIISEPNENRSEASKLWKSILGKNQKQEPWNLDQFSNGPHDVEIKGCHFYKLPHKDGPQKRVGNPLSKDFLSKVEDGTLKTWGKGQADRALLLSKMLSYWKNAHARIFSQMVIWLNNEELSEAIKHNEAYNESGLYGAILPRLIPAGTVTRRAVEPTWLTASNAYEDRVGSELKAMIQAPPGYHFVGADVDSQELWLAAVFGDSQFVGIHGCTAFGWMTLQGKKSTGTDMHSKTAKSVGVSRDQAKIYGR
;
A
#
# COMPACT_ATOMS: atom_id res chain seq x y z
N MET A 1 -29.39 -25.86 -30.55
CA MET A 1 -29.18 -24.54 -31.20
C MET A 1 -28.21 -23.72 -30.36
N PRO A 2 -27.37 -22.87 -30.96
CA PRO A 2 -26.57 -21.91 -30.20
C PRO A 2 -27.49 -20.94 -29.45
N LYS A 3 -27.15 -20.62 -28.20
CA LYS A 3 -27.90 -19.72 -27.33
C LYS A 3 -27.03 -18.50 -27.01
N ILE A 4 -27.58 -17.31 -27.10
CA ILE A 4 -26.91 -16.07 -26.66
C ILE A 4 -27.58 -15.61 -25.38
N ILE A 5 -26.79 -15.49 -24.32
CA ILE A 5 -27.19 -14.96 -23.02
C ILE A 5 -26.68 -13.53 -22.95
N VAL A 6 -27.56 -12.59 -22.67
CA VAL A 6 -27.21 -11.17 -22.59
C VAL A 6 -27.30 -10.72 -21.14
N GLY A 7 -26.29 -10.01 -20.68
CA GLY A 7 -26.27 -9.42 -19.34
C GLY A 7 -25.57 -8.06 -19.33
N HIS A 8 -25.57 -7.43 -18.16
CA HIS A 8 -24.79 -6.23 -17.89
C HIS A 8 -23.70 -6.58 -16.90
N ASN A 9 -22.43 -6.52 -17.33
CA ASN A 9 -21.31 -7.18 -16.65
C ASN A 9 -21.51 -8.71 -16.57
N VAL A 10 -21.92 -9.31 -17.68
CA VAL A 10 -22.38 -10.72 -17.77
C VAL A 10 -21.35 -11.75 -17.31
N ALA A 11 -20.05 -11.41 -17.31
CA ALA A 11 -19.00 -12.31 -16.85
C ALA A 11 -19.11 -12.60 -15.34
N PHE A 12 -19.71 -11.69 -14.57
CA PHE A 12 -20.04 -11.94 -13.17
C PHE A 12 -21.07 -13.06 -13.05
N ASP A 13 -22.18 -12.96 -13.80
CA ASP A 13 -23.26 -13.96 -13.79
C ASP A 13 -22.79 -15.30 -14.35
N ARG A 14 -22.00 -15.26 -15.43
CA ARG A 14 -21.39 -16.45 -16.05
C ARG A 14 -20.60 -17.28 -15.05
N ALA A 15 -19.89 -16.63 -14.13
CA ALA A 15 -19.12 -17.35 -13.11
C ALA A 15 -20.03 -18.22 -12.23
N PHE A 16 -21.32 -17.90 -12.06
CA PHE A 16 -22.25 -18.72 -11.27
C PHE A 16 -22.99 -19.79 -12.08
N VAL A 17 -22.65 -19.98 -13.36
CA VAL A 17 -23.25 -21.00 -14.23
C VAL A 17 -22.35 -22.24 -14.26
N LYS A 18 -22.78 -23.32 -13.59
CA LYS A 18 -21.97 -24.55 -13.41
C LYS A 18 -21.53 -25.16 -14.73
N GLU A 19 -22.39 -25.15 -15.74
CA GLU A 19 -22.12 -25.75 -17.05
C GLU A 19 -21.00 -25.05 -17.81
N GLN A 20 -20.61 -23.83 -17.40
CA GLN A 20 -19.49 -23.10 -17.99
C GLN A 20 -18.12 -23.56 -17.47
N TYR A 21 -18.08 -24.36 -16.41
CA TYR A 21 -16.85 -24.94 -15.84
C TYR A 21 -16.46 -26.26 -16.51
N TYR A 22 -17.36 -26.86 -17.29
CA TYR A 22 -17.03 -28.04 -18.06
C TYR A 22 -16.04 -27.70 -19.18
N LEU A 23 -15.07 -28.59 -19.37
CA LEU A 23 -14.03 -28.41 -20.38
C LEU A 23 -14.61 -28.41 -21.80
N GLU A 24 -15.61 -29.27 -22.02
CA GLU A 24 -16.39 -29.28 -23.25
C GLU A 24 -17.35 -28.09 -23.26
N ARG A 25 -17.08 -27.14 -24.16
CA ARG A 25 -17.85 -25.90 -24.24
C ARG A 25 -19.33 -26.18 -24.53
N THR A 26 -20.19 -25.62 -23.69
CA THR A 26 -21.61 -25.50 -24.01
C THR A 26 -21.81 -24.63 -25.26
N LYS A 27 -22.93 -24.83 -25.97
CA LYS A 27 -23.31 -23.99 -27.13
C LYS A 27 -23.87 -22.60 -26.72
N SER A 28 -23.55 -22.15 -25.51
CA SER A 28 -23.98 -20.87 -24.95
C SER A 28 -22.88 -19.83 -25.11
N GLN A 29 -23.23 -18.65 -25.60
CA GLN A 29 -22.34 -17.49 -25.69
C GLN A 29 -22.90 -16.35 -24.86
N PHE A 30 -22.01 -15.48 -24.37
CA PHE A 30 -22.40 -14.38 -23.50
C PHE A 30 -22.12 -13.05 -24.18
N LEU A 31 -23.08 -12.12 -24.08
CA LEU A 31 -22.96 -10.77 -24.61
C LEU A 31 -23.12 -9.77 -23.47
N ASP A 32 -22.12 -8.91 -23.34
CA ASP A 32 -22.05 -7.91 -22.29
C ASP A 32 -22.47 -6.52 -22.77
N THR A 33 -23.62 -6.04 -22.30
CA THR A 33 -24.12 -4.69 -22.62
C THR A 33 -23.22 -3.59 -22.04
N MET A 34 -22.51 -3.85 -20.94
CA MET A 34 -21.55 -2.89 -20.37
C MET A 34 -20.38 -2.68 -21.35
N SER A 35 -19.80 -3.77 -21.87
CA SER A 35 -18.77 -3.72 -22.91
C SER A 35 -19.25 -3.02 -24.19
N LEU A 36 -20.47 -3.29 -24.66
CA LEU A 36 -21.03 -2.57 -25.81
C LEU A 36 -21.14 -1.06 -25.54
N HIS A 37 -21.56 -0.67 -24.34
CA HIS A 37 -21.62 0.73 -23.94
C HIS A 37 -20.24 1.38 -23.91
N MET A 38 -19.24 0.70 -23.37
CA MET A 38 -17.88 1.23 -23.37
C MET A 38 -17.32 1.45 -24.78
N CYS A 39 -17.66 0.57 -25.73
CA CYS A 39 -17.28 0.72 -27.14
C CYS A 39 -17.96 1.92 -27.83
N VAL A 40 -19.22 2.23 -27.50
CA VAL A 40 -20.01 3.28 -28.17
C VAL A 40 -19.91 4.62 -27.46
N SER A 41 -20.05 4.63 -26.14
CA SER A 41 -20.20 5.84 -25.32
C SER A 41 -19.37 5.77 -24.04
N GLY A 42 -18.23 5.07 -24.03
CA GLY A 42 -17.35 4.97 -22.87
C GLY A 42 -16.58 6.25 -22.56
N LEU A 43 -16.26 6.45 -21.28
CA LEU A 43 -15.46 7.58 -20.79
C LEU A 43 -13.99 7.23 -20.61
N THR A 44 -13.10 8.16 -20.97
CA THR A 44 -11.68 8.09 -20.60
C THR A 44 -11.49 8.22 -19.08
N GLY A 45 -10.32 7.84 -18.56
CA GLY A 45 -10.04 7.90 -17.12
C GLY A 45 -10.24 9.31 -16.53
N MET A 46 -9.75 10.34 -17.24
CA MET A 46 -9.91 11.73 -16.81
C MET A 46 -11.37 12.20 -16.89
N GLN A 47 -12.08 11.88 -17.98
CA GLN A 47 -13.51 12.21 -18.10
C GLN A 47 -14.35 11.51 -17.04
N ARG A 48 -14.04 10.26 -16.70
CA ARG A 48 -14.69 9.53 -15.61
C ARG A 48 -14.49 10.24 -14.27
N ALA A 49 -13.26 10.66 -13.96
CA ALA A 49 -12.97 11.42 -12.74
C ALA A 49 -13.76 12.75 -12.69
N MET A 50 -13.81 13.47 -13.81
CA MET A 50 -14.60 14.70 -13.93
C MET A 50 -16.11 14.46 -13.76
N SER A 51 -16.65 13.37 -14.34
CA SER A 51 -18.07 12.99 -14.22
C SER A 51 -18.45 12.64 -12.79
N ILE A 52 -17.58 11.93 -12.06
CA ILE A 52 -17.78 11.62 -10.64
C ILE A 52 -17.74 12.91 -9.81
N ALA A 53 -16.78 13.79 -10.07
CA ALA A 53 -16.67 15.07 -9.37
C ALA A 53 -17.88 15.98 -9.63
N SER A 54 -18.40 16.02 -10.86
CA SER A 54 -19.58 16.81 -11.20
C SER A 54 -20.84 16.27 -10.53
N LYS A 55 -21.04 14.94 -10.49
CA LYS A 55 -22.17 14.31 -9.79
C LYS A 55 -22.18 14.64 -8.30
N LYS A 56 -21.02 14.59 -7.64
CA LYS A 56 -20.87 14.97 -6.23
C LYS A 56 -21.16 16.44 -5.96
N LYS A 57 -20.84 17.33 -6.90
CA LYS A 57 -21.15 18.77 -6.79
C LYS A 57 -22.63 19.08 -7.00
N SER A 58 -23.29 18.42 -7.96
CA SER A 58 -24.72 18.63 -8.21
C SER A 58 -25.63 18.18 -7.05
N GLU A 59 -25.17 17.31 -6.16
CA GLU A 59 -25.89 16.93 -4.94
C GLU A 59 -25.80 18.01 -3.84
N ASN A 60 -24.79 18.88 -3.87
CA ASN A 60 -24.54 19.90 -2.84
C ASN A 60 -24.92 21.33 -3.26
N ASP A 61 -25.02 21.62 -4.56
CA ASP A 61 -25.37 22.94 -5.07
C ASP A 61 -26.71 22.90 -5.85
N ALA A 62 -27.77 23.45 -5.26
CA ALA A 62 -29.10 23.61 -5.88
C ALA A 62 -29.14 24.70 -6.98
N ASN A 63 -28.02 25.40 -7.23
CA ASN A 63 -27.92 26.38 -8.30
C ASN A 63 -27.30 25.74 -9.55
N GLY A 64 -28.17 25.37 -10.48
CA GLY A 64 -27.87 24.77 -11.78
C GLY A 64 -27.04 25.64 -12.71
N SER A 65 -25.79 25.93 -12.35
CA SER A 65 -24.79 26.45 -13.27
C SER A 65 -24.36 25.32 -14.20
N PHE A 66 -24.87 25.35 -15.44
CA PHE A 66 -24.39 24.53 -16.54
C PHE A 66 -22.88 24.69 -16.67
N ASN A 67 -22.10 23.62 -16.43
CA ASN A 67 -20.66 23.64 -16.62
C ASN A 67 -20.33 23.42 -18.11
N PRO A 68 -19.90 24.44 -18.86
CA PRO A 68 -19.67 24.33 -20.30
C PRO A 68 -18.53 23.37 -20.66
N ALA A 69 -17.70 22.97 -19.69
CA ALA A 69 -16.59 22.03 -19.88
C ALA A 69 -17.02 20.56 -20.07
N ILE A 70 -18.32 20.24 -19.91
CA ILE A 70 -18.83 18.86 -19.97
C ILE A 70 -19.82 18.67 -21.13
N GLY A 71 -19.49 19.21 -22.31
CA GLY A 71 -20.25 19.01 -23.55
C GLY A 71 -20.32 17.55 -24.04
N TRP A 72 -19.72 16.59 -23.33
CA TRP A 72 -19.82 15.16 -23.64
C TRP A 72 -20.71 14.39 -22.64
N ALA A 73 -21.17 15.01 -21.53
CA ALA A 73 -21.96 14.31 -20.51
C ALA A 73 -23.36 13.88 -21.01
N PHE A 74 -23.85 14.45 -22.11
CA PHE A 74 -25.13 14.05 -22.68
C PHE A 74 -25.01 12.86 -23.66
N ILE A 75 -23.81 12.53 -24.13
CA ILE A 75 -23.56 11.40 -25.06
C ILE A 75 -22.89 10.19 -24.40
N SER A 76 -22.52 10.32 -23.13
CA SER A 76 -21.71 9.33 -22.42
C SER A 76 -22.08 9.28 -20.94
N SER A 77 -21.83 8.14 -20.30
CA SER A 77 -22.18 7.90 -18.91
C SER A 77 -21.11 7.07 -18.20
N LEU A 78 -21.27 6.92 -16.88
CA LEU A 78 -20.55 5.88 -16.15
C LEU A 78 -21.11 4.50 -16.54
N ASN A 79 -20.35 3.46 -16.21
CA ASN A 79 -20.61 2.12 -16.70
C ASN A 79 -21.67 1.34 -15.91
N ASN A 80 -22.22 1.87 -14.81
CA ASN A 80 -23.21 1.12 -14.02
C ASN A 80 -24.57 1.09 -14.75
N LEU A 81 -25.35 0.03 -14.52
CA LEU A 81 -26.61 -0.21 -15.22
C LEU A 81 -27.57 0.99 -15.16
N ALA A 82 -27.72 1.62 -13.98
CA ALA A 82 -28.61 2.75 -13.79
C ALA A 82 -28.22 3.96 -14.67
N ASP A 83 -26.92 4.29 -14.73
CA ASP A 83 -26.42 5.39 -15.55
C ASP A 83 -26.53 5.10 -17.05
N VAL A 84 -26.27 3.85 -17.46
CA VAL A 84 -26.41 3.42 -18.85
C VAL A 84 -27.88 3.38 -19.28
N TYR A 85 -28.78 2.92 -18.41
CA TYR A 85 -30.22 2.93 -18.65
C TYR A 85 -30.76 4.37 -18.78
N LYS A 86 -30.30 5.27 -17.91
CA LYS A 86 -30.64 6.70 -17.99
C LYS A 86 -30.17 7.34 -19.30
N LEU A 87 -28.99 6.96 -19.78
CA LEU A 87 -28.44 7.48 -21.04
C LEU A 87 -29.26 7.05 -22.27
N TYR A 88 -29.53 5.75 -22.42
CA TYR A 88 -30.13 5.21 -23.65
C TYR A 88 -31.66 5.12 -23.63
N CYS A 89 -32.24 4.98 -22.44
CA CYS A 89 -33.68 4.73 -22.27
C CYS A 89 -34.39 5.83 -21.48
N HIS A 90 -33.66 6.81 -20.92
CA HIS A 90 -34.19 7.88 -20.07
C HIS A 90 -35.04 7.40 -18.88
N GLY A 91 -34.80 6.16 -18.44
CA GLY A 91 -35.46 5.59 -17.27
C GLY A 91 -34.57 5.63 -16.04
N GLU A 92 -35.17 5.40 -14.87
CA GLU A 92 -34.48 5.34 -13.59
C GLU A 92 -34.64 3.95 -12.97
N ILE A 93 -33.58 3.48 -12.31
CA ILE A 93 -33.53 2.19 -11.59
C ILE A 93 -33.32 2.51 -10.11
N LYS A 94 -34.17 1.95 -9.26
CA LYS A 94 -34.04 2.09 -7.80
C LYS A 94 -32.84 1.28 -7.32
N LYS A 95 -31.99 1.88 -6.49
CA LYS A 95 -30.74 1.27 -6.02
C LYS A 95 -30.87 0.52 -4.69
N ASP A 96 -31.89 0.84 -3.91
CA ASP A 96 -31.97 0.48 -2.48
C ASP A 96 -32.18 -1.03 -2.25
N GLU A 97 -32.86 -1.71 -3.18
CA GLU A 97 -33.19 -3.14 -3.06
C GLU A 97 -31.99 -4.07 -3.32
N ARG A 98 -30.88 -3.54 -3.87
CA ARG A 98 -29.66 -4.31 -4.15
C ARG A 98 -28.89 -4.71 -2.88
N GLU A 99 -28.96 -3.92 -1.82
CA GLU A 99 -28.18 -4.15 -0.60
C GLU A 99 -28.52 -5.49 0.07
N ILE A 100 -29.76 -5.96 -0.09
CA ILE A 100 -30.21 -7.27 0.41
C ILE A 100 -29.35 -8.41 -0.15
N PHE A 101 -28.92 -8.34 -1.40
CA PHE A 101 -28.06 -9.36 -2.01
C PHE A 101 -26.59 -9.28 -1.61
N VAL A 102 -26.16 -8.15 -1.04
CA VAL A 102 -24.75 -7.91 -0.68
C VAL A 102 -24.50 -8.17 0.80
N SER A 103 -25.39 -7.70 1.67
CA SER A 103 -25.25 -7.81 3.13
C SER A 103 -26.30 -8.70 3.79
N GLY A 104 -27.36 -9.08 3.08
CA GLY A 104 -28.42 -9.91 3.61
C GLY A 104 -28.09 -11.41 3.61
N SER A 105 -28.85 -12.16 4.40
CA SER A 105 -28.83 -13.62 4.46
C SER A 105 -29.84 -14.26 3.50
N LEU A 106 -29.72 -15.57 3.28
CA LEU A 106 -30.70 -16.33 2.50
C LEU A 106 -32.12 -16.24 3.09
N SER A 107 -32.23 -16.13 4.42
CA SER A 107 -33.50 -15.95 5.12
C SER A 107 -34.15 -14.61 4.78
N ASP A 108 -33.36 -13.53 4.73
CA ASP A 108 -33.85 -12.19 4.38
C ASP A 108 -34.38 -12.15 2.93
N ILE A 109 -33.68 -12.81 2.01
CA ILE A 109 -34.12 -12.97 0.62
C ILE A 109 -35.43 -13.76 0.55
N LYS A 110 -35.59 -14.80 1.38
CA LYS A 110 -36.81 -15.59 1.43
C LYS A 110 -38.00 -14.78 1.94
N GLU A 111 -37.80 -13.96 2.98
CA GLU A 111 -38.83 -13.08 3.53
C GLU A 111 -39.25 -11.99 2.52
N LYS A 112 -38.29 -11.41 1.80
CA LYS A 112 -38.51 -10.37 0.80
C LYS A 112 -38.42 -10.89 -0.64
N PHE A 113 -38.83 -12.13 -0.87
CA PHE A 113 -38.63 -12.79 -2.16
C PHE A 113 -39.29 -12.05 -3.31
N GLN A 114 -40.53 -11.59 -3.12
CA GLN A 114 -41.27 -10.93 -4.19
C GLN A 114 -40.63 -9.60 -4.62
N GLU A 115 -40.12 -8.82 -3.66
CA GLU A 115 -39.39 -7.57 -3.92
C GLU A 115 -38.08 -7.89 -4.65
N SER A 116 -37.30 -8.84 -4.12
CA SER A 116 -36.02 -9.28 -4.67
C SER A 116 -36.15 -9.83 -6.10
N ALA A 117 -37.18 -10.65 -6.37
CA ALA A 117 -37.44 -11.20 -7.69
C ALA A 117 -37.92 -10.13 -8.68
N THR A 118 -38.75 -9.18 -8.22
CA THR A 118 -39.20 -8.05 -9.03
C THR A 118 -38.02 -7.15 -9.40
N TYR A 119 -37.12 -6.87 -8.46
CA TYR A 119 -35.87 -6.16 -8.70
C TYR A 119 -35.03 -6.84 -9.80
N CYS A 120 -34.76 -8.14 -9.67
CA CYS A 120 -34.01 -8.90 -10.68
C CYS A 120 -34.67 -8.90 -12.06
N ALA A 121 -36.00 -8.98 -12.11
CA ALA A 121 -36.76 -8.91 -13.34
C ALA A 121 -36.66 -7.52 -14.00
N GLN A 122 -36.73 -6.45 -13.20
CA GLN A 122 -36.58 -5.07 -13.67
C GLN A 122 -35.17 -4.80 -14.21
N ASP A 123 -34.12 -5.29 -13.54
CA ASP A 123 -32.73 -5.16 -14.01
C ASP A 123 -32.52 -5.90 -15.34
N THR A 124 -33.10 -7.11 -15.48
CA THR A 124 -33.07 -7.87 -16.74
C THR A 124 -33.83 -7.13 -17.85
N TRP A 125 -34.99 -6.55 -17.52
CA TRP A 125 -35.80 -5.78 -18.45
C TRP A 125 -35.09 -4.51 -18.93
N ALA A 126 -34.44 -3.78 -18.02
CA ALA A 126 -33.63 -2.62 -18.35
C ALA A 126 -32.47 -3.00 -19.28
N THR A 127 -31.77 -4.10 -18.98
CA THR A 127 -30.68 -4.63 -19.81
C THR A 127 -31.15 -4.94 -21.24
N PHE A 128 -32.34 -5.52 -21.40
CA PHE A 128 -32.92 -5.80 -22.72
C PHE A 128 -33.24 -4.52 -23.51
N HIS A 129 -33.80 -3.49 -22.86
CA HIS A 129 -34.06 -2.21 -23.51
C HIS A 129 -32.78 -1.49 -23.93
N ILE A 130 -31.74 -1.55 -23.09
CA ILE A 130 -30.41 -1.04 -23.43
C ILE A 130 -29.88 -1.77 -24.66
N LEU A 131 -29.95 -3.11 -24.68
CA LEU A 131 -29.49 -3.91 -25.81
C LEU A 131 -30.16 -3.47 -27.12
N LYS A 132 -31.48 -3.28 -27.12
CA LYS A 132 -32.24 -2.85 -28.30
C LYS A 132 -31.74 -1.53 -28.89
N LYS A 133 -31.30 -0.60 -28.04
CA LYS A 133 -30.77 0.70 -28.48
C LYS A 133 -29.30 0.64 -28.87
N ILE A 134 -28.50 -0.08 -28.10
CA ILE A 134 -27.04 -0.07 -28.21
C ILE A 134 -26.51 -0.98 -29.31
N MET A 135 -27.19 -2.10 -29.57
CA MET A 135 -26.72 -3.09 -30.54
C MET A 135 -26.67 -2.53 -31.97
N PRO A 136 -27.71 -1.82 -32.48
CA PRO A 136 -27.61 -1.16 -33.78
C PRO A 136 -26.48 -0.15 -33.86
N MET A 137 -26.31 0.70 -32.83
CA MET A 137 -25.23 1.70 -32.77
C MET A 137 -23.83 1.05 -32.78
N TYR A 138 -23.69 -0.08 -32.07
CA TYR A 138 -22.46 -0.85 -32.06
C TYR A 138 -22.15 -1.43 -33.44
N LEU A 139 -23.12 -2.03 -34.12
CA LEU A 139 -22.94 -2.60 -35.46
C LEU A 139 -22.66 -1.53 -36.52
N GLU A 140 -23.28 -0.35 -36.40
CA GLU A 140 -22.98 0.79 -37.27
C GLU A 140 -21.54 1.28 -37.10
N ARG A 141 -21.09 1.38 -35.84
CA ARG A 141 -19.72 1.81 -35.53
C ARG A 141 -18.67 0.75 -35.86
N PHE A 142 -19.01 -0.53 -35.74
CA PHE A 142 -18.14 -1.67 -35.96
C PHE A 142 -18.80 -2.67 -36.92
N PRO A 143 -18.85 -2.35 -38.23
CA PRO A 143 -19.58 -3.16 -39.21
C PRO A 143 -18.92 -4.52 -39.49
N HIS A 144 -17.64 -4.66 -39.16
CA HIS A 144 -16.90 -5.89 -39.45
C HIS A 144 -17.23 -6.99 -38.42
N PRO A 145 -17.68 -8.19 -38.86
CA PRO A 145 -18.18 -9.24 -37.97
C PRO A 145 -17.10 -9.77 -37.02
N VAL A 146 -15.82 -9.74 -37.41
CA VAL A 146 -14.72 -10.21 -36.56
C VAL A 146 -14.64 -9.43 -35.24
N THR A 147 -14.96 -8.14 -35.22
CA THR A 147 -14.95 -7.36 -33.98
C THR A 147 -16.01 -7.87 -33.00
N PHE A 148 -17.20 -8.21 -33.51
CA PHE A 148 -18.27 -8.76 -32.69
C PHE A 148 -17.96 -10.21 -32.25
N CYS A 149 -17.50 -11.07 -33.15
CA CYS A 149 -17.11 -12.43 -32.81
C CYS A 149 -15.96 -12.47 -31.79
N GLY A 150 -14.95 -11.61 -31.92
CA GLY A 150 -13.87 -11.50 -30.95
C GLY A 150 -14.36 -11.10 -29.57
N LEU A 151 -15.30 -10.15 -29.49
CA LEU A 151 -15.92 -9.76 -28.23
C LEU A 151 -16.67 -10.93 -27.56
N LEU A 152 -17.39 -11.73 -28.34
CA LEU A 152 -18.08 -12.92 -27.82
C LEU A 152 -17.10 -13.99 -27.33
N GLU A 153 -16.05 -14.31 -28.10
CA GLU A 153 -15.07 -15.33 -27.70
C GLU A 153 -14.31 -14.94 -26.42
N MET A 154 -14.02 -13.66 -26.23
CA MET A 154 -13.36 -13.16 -25.01
C MET A 154 -14.19 -13.42 -23.74
N THR A 155 -15.53 -13.46 -23.82
CA THR A 155 -16.38 -13.79 -22.66
C THR A 155 -16.26 -15.25 -22.21
N SER A 156 -15.76 -16.13 -23.09
CA SER A 156 -15.62 -17.56 -22.85
C SER A 156 -14.27 -17.94 -22.24
N ALA A 157 -13.58 -16.99 -21.59
CA ALA A 157 -12.32 -17.22 -20.91
C ALA A 157 -12.45 -18.34 -19.86
N TYR A 158 -11.44 -19.21 -19.80
CA TYR A 158 -11.42 -20.42 -18.99
C TYR A 158 -10.00 -20.67 -18.51
N LEU A 159 -9.82 -20.87 -17.21
CA LEU A 159 -8.52 -21.13 -16.59
C LEU A 159 -8.59 -22.44 -15.80
N PRO A 160 -8.05 -23.55 -16.33
CA PRO A 160 -8.02 -24.82 -15.60
C PRO A 160 -7.03 -24.74 -14.43
N VAL A 161 -7.40 -25.38 -13.33
CA VAL A 161 -6.61 -25.49 -12.10
C VAL A 161 -6.68 -26.92 -11.57
N ASN A 162 -5.75 -27.26 -10.69
CA ASN A 162 -5.74 -28.53 -9.98
C ASN A 162 -5.38 -28.30 -8.50
N HIS A 163 -5.15 -29.38 -7.75
CA HIS A 163 -4.77 -29.34 -6.33
C HIS A 163 -3.61 -28.37 -5.99
N ASN A 164 -2.75 -28.02 -6.94
CA ASN A 164 -1.68 -27.03 -6.71
C ASN A 164 -2.22 -25.64 -6.36
N TRP A 165 -3.45 -25.30 -6.75
CA TRP A 165 -4.07 -24.02 -6.40
C TRP A 165 -4.18 -23.82 -4.88
N GLU A 166 -4.76 -24.80 -4.17
CA GLU A 166 -4.93 -24.72 -2.71
C GLU A 166 -3.58 -24.75 -1.99
N ARG A 167 -2.67 -25.61 -2.48
CA ARG A 167 -1.30 -25.68 -1.99
C ARG A 167 -0.59 -24.32 -2.11
N TYR A 168 -0.69 -23.68 -3.28
CA TYR A 168 -0.10 -22.38 -3.52
C TYR A 168 -0.67 -21.30 -2.61
N LEU A 169 -1.99 -21.26 -2.42
CA LEU A 169 -2.61 -20.30 -1.50
C LEU A 169 -2.08 -20.46 -0.08
N HIS A 170 -2.00 -21.70 0.41
CA HIS A 170 -1.51 -21.99 1.76
C HIS A 170 -0.01 -21.70 1.90
N GLU A 171 0.82 -22.18 0.98
CA GLU A 171 2.28 -21.98 1.02
C GLU A 171 2.65 -20.50 0.87
N ALA A 172 2.02 -19.77 -0.04
CA ALA A 172 2.27 -18.35 -0.23
C ALA A 172 1.82 -17.52 0.99
N GLN A 173 0.67 -17.86 1.58
CA GLN A 173 0.17 -17.20 2.78
C GLN A 173 1.04 -17.49 4.01
N SER A 174 1.43 -18.75 4.23
CA SER A 174 2.34 -19.15 5.32
C SER A 174 3.68 -18.45 5.18
N THR A 175 4.27 -18.46 3.98
CA THR A 175 5.55 -17.77 3.70
C THR A 175 5.44 -16.28 3.95
N TYR A 176 4.33 -15.66 3.54
CA TYR A 176 4.06 -14.25 3.82
C TYR A 176 4.01 -13.96 5.33
N GLU A 177 3.29 -14.80 6.10
CA GLU A 177 3.18 -14.63 7.55
C GLU A 177 4.51 -14.80 8.26
N ASP A 178 5.32 -15.77 7.85
CA ASP A 178 6.63 -16.04 8.46
C ASP A 178 7.62 -14.92 8.16
N LEU A 179 7.71 -14.47 6.91
CA LEU A 179 8.54 -13.31 6.53
C LEU A 179 8.02 -12.01 7.16
N GLN A 180 6.71 -11.87 7.37
CA GLN A 180 6.13 -10.73 8.08
C GLN A 180 6.50 -10.74 9.56
N LYS A 181 6.49 -11.91 10.22
CA LYS A 181 6.97 -12.07 11.60
C LYS A 181 8.46 -11.75 11.69
N GLU A 182 9.28 -12.27 10.77
CA GLU A 182 10.72 -11.96 10.72
C GLU A 182 10.96 -10.45 10.58
N MET A 183 10.26 -9.80 9.64
CA MET A 183 10.36 -8.34 9.45
C MET A 183 9.98 -7.59 10.72
N LYS A 184 8.91 -8.01 11.42
CA LYS A 184 8.53 -7.41 12.71
C LYS A 184 9.61 -7.60 13.76
N LEU A 185 10.23 -8.78 13.86
CA LEU A 185 11.32 -9.03 14.80
C LEU A 185 12.55 -8.15 14.52
N SER A 186 12.93 -7.97 13.24
CA SER A 186 13.99 -7.03 12.86
C SER A 186 13.66 -5.60 13.29
N LEU A 187 12.41 -5.16 13.13
CA LEU A 187 11.96 -3.84 13.58
C LEU A 187 11.95 -3.72 15.11
N VAL A 188 11.56 -4.78 15.82
CA VAL A 188 11.62 -4.84 17.30
C VAL A 188 13.06 -4.70 17.79
N HIS A 189 14.01 -5.41 17.18
CA HIS A 189 15.43 -5.27 17.51
C HIS A 189 15.92 -3.83 17.31
N LEU A 190 15.59 -3.21 16.16
CA LEU A 190 15.95 -1.81 15.91
C LEU A 190 15.35 -0.84 16.92
N ALA A 191 14.10 -1.07 17.35
CA ALA A 191 13.45 -0.26 18.38
C ALA A 191 14.12 -0.43 19.76
N ASN A 192 14.51 -1.65 20.13
CA ASN A 192 15.23 -1.92 21.37
C ASN A 192 16.63 -1.29 21.35
N ASP A 193 17.36 -1.45 20.25
CA ASP A 193 18.68 -0.85 20.05
C ASP A 193 18.60 0.67 20.12
N ALA A 194 17.59 1.28 19.50
CA ALA A 194 17.36 2.72 19.60
C ALA A 194 17.05 3.12 21.05
N CYS A 195 16.19 2.40 21.76
CA CYS A 195 15.85 2.71 23.15
C CYS A 195 17.08 2.68 24.08
N SER A 196 18.09 1.86 23.77
CA SER A 196 19.36 1.82 24.51
C SER A 196 20.17 3.13 24.44
N LEU A 197 19.81 4.08 23.58
CA LEU A 197 20.45 5.41 23.44
C LEU A 197 19.93 6.45 24.45
N LEU A 198 18.92 6.11 25.26
CA LEU A 198 18.38 6.99 26.29
C LEU A 198 19.44 7.39 27.35
N PRO A 199 20.28 6.48 27.89
CA PRO A 199 21.37 6.85 28.79
C PRO A 199 22.33 7.85 28.12
N ASN A 200 22.71 8.89 28.85
CA ASN A 200 23.59 9.98 28.38
C ASN A 200 23.04 10.82 27.21
N ASN A 201 21.75 10.74 26.89
CA ASN A 201 21.11 11.49 25.79
C ASN A 201 21.82 11.29 24.43
N ARG A 202 22.33 10.09 24.15
CA ARG A 202 23.06 9.79 22.90
C ARG A 202 22.19 10.01 21.65
N TYR A 203 20.87 9.83 21.77
CA TYR A 203 19.91 10.07 20.70
C TYR A 203 19.96 11.51 20.13
N LYS A 204 20.38 12.51 20.93
CA LYS A 204 20.52 13.91 20.44
C LYS A 204 21.60 14.07 19.38
N LYS A 205 22.55 13.12 19.31
CA LYS A 205 23.62 13.09 18.29
C LYS A 205 23.19 12.34 17.02
N ASP A 206 22.01 11.70 17.00
CA ASP A 206 21.52 10.90 15.88
C ASP A 206 20.60 11.74 14.96
N PRO A 207 20.96 11.96 13.67
CA PRO A 207 20.17 12.77 12.73
C PRO A 207 18.75 12.27 12.44
N TRP A 208 18.42 11.01 12.76
CA TRP A 208 17.07 10.47 12.56
C TRP A 208 16.23 10.44 13.84
N LEU A 209 16.87 10.21 14.99
CA LEU A 209 16.18 9.93 16.25
C LEU A 209 16.06 11.15 17.19
N TRP A 210 16.77 12.25 16.91
CA TRP A 210 16.84 13.43 17.77
C TRP A 210 15.46 14.07 18.07
N ASP A 211 14.53 14.02 17.12
CA ASP A 211 13.20 14.66 17.18
C ASP A 211 12.09 13.72 17.67
N LEU A 212 12.40 12.46 17.99
CA LEU A 212 11.44 11.55 18.61
C LEU A 212 11.10 12.00 20.04
N ASN A 213 9.92 11.61 20.54
CA ASN A 213 9.51 11.98 21.90
C ASN A 213 10.18 11.07 22.95
N TRP A 214 11.34 11.50 23.45
CA TRP A 214 12.11 10.80 24.49
C TRP A 214 11.65 11.08 25.93
N SER A 215 10.47 11.69 26.14
CA SER A 215 9.97 11.97 27.49
C SER A 215 9.70 10.68 28.27
N VAL A 216 10.09 10.69 29.55
CA VAL A 216 9.94 9.55 30.47
C VAL A 216 8.92 9.90 31.55
N GLN A 217 8.04 8.96 31.89
CA GLN A 217 7.10 9.16 33.00
C GLN A 217 7.80 9.01 34.35
N ASN A 218 7.69 10.06 35.17
CA ASN A 218 8.18 10.06 36.55
C ASN A 218 7.26 9.23 37.46
N ILE A 219 7.86 8.38 38.29
CA ILE A 219 7.14 7.53 39.24
C ILE A 219 6.64 8.41 40.42
N LYS A 220 5.31 8.50 40.60
CA LYS A 220 4.70 9.22 41.74
C LYS A 220 4.31 8.25 42.86
N PHE A 221 4.82 8.48 44.07
CA PHE A 221 4.48 7.70 45.27
C PHE A 221 3.20 8.23 45.95
N LYS A 222 2.51 7.39 46.75
CA LYS A 222 1.41 7.85 47.60
C LYS A 222 1.96 8.85 48.61
N LYS A 223 1.38 10.06 48.68
CA LYS A 223 1.73 11.04 49.72
C LYS A 223 1.26 10.50 51.09
N THR A 224 2.15 10.52 52.08
CA THR A 224 1.79 10.29 53.49
C THR A 224 0.81 11.38 53.93
N VAL A 225 -0.40 10.99 54.32
CA VAL A 225 -1.38 11.92 54.89
C VAL A 225 -0.90 12.30 56.29
N VAL A 226 -0.20 13.42 56.42
CA VAL A 226 0.02 14.04 57.73
C VAL A 226 -1.34 14.54 58.21
N LYS A 227 -1.89 13.91 59.25
CA LYS A 227 -3.11 14.38 59.93
C LYS A 227 -2.82 15.75 60.55
N SER A 228 -3.15 16.83 59.85
CA SER A 228 -3.17 18.17 60.45
C SER A 228 -4.30 18.21 61.48
N THR A 229 -3.92 18.40 62.74
CA THR A 229 -4.82 18.60 63.88
C THR A 229 -5.71 19.81 63.63
N LYS A 230 -7.00 19.59 63.34
CA LYS A 230 -7.99 20.66 63.18
C LYS A 230 -8.32 21.28 64.54
N THR A 231 -7.79 22.48 64.80
CA THR A 231 -8.32 23.36 65.85
C THR A 231 -9.54 24.11 65.30
N LYS A 232 -10.70 23.88 65.91
CA LYS A 232 -12.00 24.53 65.59
C LYS A 232 -11.93 26.05 65.80
N ARG A 233 -12.35 26.84 64.81
CA ARG A 233 -12.97 28.16 65.03
C ARG A 233 -14.15 28.37 64.08
N LYS A 234 -15.23 28.93 64.64
CA LYS A 234 -16.59 29.05 64.11
C LYS A 234 -16.74 30.19 63.07
N LYS A 235 -17.73 29.99 62.19
CA LYS A 235 -18.27 30.85 61.13
C LYS A 235 -18.48 32.33 61.50
N SER A 236 -18.33 33.20 60.50
CA SER A 236 -19.37 34.17 60.13
C SER A 236 -19.26 34.50 58.63
N ALA A 237 -20.41 34.79 58.02
CA ALA A 237 -20.62 35.04 56.60
C ALA A 237 -20.54 36.53 56.29
N ASP A 238 -20.10 36.93 55.10
CA ASP A 238 -20.89 37.84 54.24
C ASP A 238 -20.34 37.97 52.81
N LYS A 239 -21.21 38.53 51.96
CA LYS A 239 -21.27 38.58 50.49
C LYS A 239 -20.19 39.40 49.74
N SER A 240 -20.17 39.14 48.43
CA SER A 240 -20.09 40.05 47.27
C SER A 240 -18.76 40.24 46.49
N ASP A 241 -18.91 39.94 45.19
CA ASP A 241 -18.41 40.58 43.97
C ASP A 241 -16.91 40.67 43.62
N GLY A 242 -16.59 40.17 42.41
CA GLY A 242 -15.42 40.59 41.62
C GLY A 242 -14.78 39.50 40.73
N LEU A 243 -15.19 39.46 39.46
CA LEU A 243 -14.49 39.00 38.21
C LEU A 243 -12.94 39.06 38.29
N ASN A 244 -12.08 38.29 37.60
CA ASN A 244 -12.11 37.40 36.43
C ASN A 244 -10.71 36.72 36.39
N GLU A 245 -10.56 35.45 35.97
CA GLU A 245 -9.63 35.02 34.90
C GLU A 245 -9.56 33.50 34.77
N LYS A 246 -9.64 33.08 33.51
CA LYS A 246 -9.75 31.70 33.03
C LYS A 246 -8.40 30.99 33.11
N ASN A 247 -8.42 29.73 33.54
CA ASN A 247 -7.64 28.68 32.90
C ASN A 247 -8.47 27.38 32.92
N GLN A 248 -8.77 26.89 31.73
CA GLN A 248 -9.49 25.66 31.46
C GLN A 248 -8.52 24.48 31.56
N ASP A 249 -8.79 23.56 32.48
CA ASP A 249 -8.58 22.13 32.21
C ASP A 249 -9.56 21.71 31.10
N PRO A 250 -9.17 20.76 30.25
CA PRO A 250 -9.75 19.43 30.45
C PRO A 250 -8.77 18.30 30.11
N ASP A 251 -8.67 17.31 30.98
CA ASP A 251 -8.65 15.93 30.47
C ASP A 251 -9.24 14.97 31.51
N GLU A 252 -10.55 14.81 31.39
CA GLU A 252 -11.32 13.74 31.99
C GLU A 252 -11.37 12.63 30.94
N SER A 253 -10.41 11.70 30.98
CA SER A 253 -10.43 10.51 30.12
C SER A 253 -10.19 9.23 30.94
N LEU A 254 -11.27 8.47 31.08
CA LEU A 254 -11.36 7.01 31.21
C LEU A 254 -10.52 6.37 32.32
N VAL A 255 -11.19 6.13 33.44
CA VAL A 255 -10.75 5.29 34.56
C VAL A 255 -11.08 3.82 34.21
N PRO A 256 -10.10 2.90 34.13
CA PRO A 256 -10.40 1.47 34.19
C PRO A 256 -10.68 1.05 35.63
N GLU A 257 -11.75 0.30 35.84
CA GLU A 257 -12.21 -0.25 37.12
C GLU A 257 -11.32 -1.38 37.67
N ASP A 258 -10.03 -1.13 37.92
CA ASP A 258 -9.13 -2.14 38.52
C ASP A 258 -8.83 -1.88 40.01
N THR A 259 -9.87 -1.57 40.79
CA THR A 259 -9.76 -1.42 42.26
C THR A 259 -10.14 -2.68 43.06
N ALA A 260 -10.44 -3.80 42.40
CA ALA A 260 -11.02 -4.97 43.07
C ALA A 260 -10.06 -5.77 44.01
N MET A 261 -8.74 -5.57 43.95
CA MET A 261 -7.79 -6.36 44.74
C MET A 261 -7.44 -5.80 46.14
N ILE A 262 -8.04 -4.68 46.59
CA ILE A 262 -7.63 -3.99 47.84
C ILE A 262 -8.73 -3.95 48.92
N ASP A 263 -9.95 -4.42 48.65
CA ASP A 263 -11.01 -4.42 49.67
C ASP A 263 -10.94 -5.59 50.67
N GLY A 264 -10.14 -6.63 50.40
CA GLY A 264 -9.98 -7.77 51.32
C GLY A 264 -9.15 -7.50 52.59
N VAL A 265 -8.55 -6.30 52.73
CA VAL A 265 -7.62 -5.99 53.85
C VAL A 265 -8.29 -5.20 54.98
N LYS A 266 -9.56 -4.83 54.85
CA LYS A 266 -10.24 -4.02 55.88
C LYS A 266 -10.67 -4.80 57.13
N ASP A 267 -10.71 -6.13 57.08
CA ASP A 267 -11.33 -6.95 58.15
C ASP A 267 -10.37 -7.84 58.95
N MET A 268 -9.04 -7.71 58.82
CA MET A 268 -8.09 -8.43 59.69
C MET A 268 -7.56 -7.57 60.83
N ASN A 269 -7.83 -8.03 62.06
CA ASN A 269 -7.36 -7.43 63.30
C ASN A 269 -5.84 -7.63 63.46
N LEU A 270 -5.06 -6.62 63.08
CA LEU A 270 -3.58 -6.58 63.00
C LEU A 270 -2.82 -6.76 64.33
N ASN A 271 -3.50 -7.15 65.42
CA ASN A 271 -2.90 -7.33 66.74
C ASN A 271 -2.43 -8.78 67.03
N VAL A 272 -2.63 -9.72 66.10
CA VAL A 272 -2.31 -11.16 66.27
C VAL A 272 -1.19 -11.63 65.32
N ILE A 273 -0.62 -10.72 64.53
CA ILE A 273 0.30 -11.07 63.44
C ILE A 273 1.76 -10.77 63.85
N ASP A 274 2.66 -11.70 63.49
CA ASP A 274 4.12 -11.62 63.66
C ASP A 274 4.67 -10.22 63.32
N PRO A 275 5.56 -9.64 64.15
CA PRO A 275 6.11 -8.29 63.94
C PRO A 275 6.76 -8.10 62.56
N SER A 276 7.27 -9.16 61.94
CA SER A 276 7.88 -9.15 60.61
C SER A 276 6.85 -8.88 59.50
N ILE A 277 5.65 -9.45 59.65
CA ILE A 277 4.55 -9.31 58.69
C ILE A 277 3.85 -7.95 58.86
N LYS A 278 3.80 -7.43 60.10
CA LYS A 278 3.32 -6.08 60.38
C LYS A 278 4.16 -5.01 59.66
N GLN A 279 5.49 -5.20 59.63
CA GLN A 279 6.41 -4.35 58.86
C GLN A 279 6.11 -4.39 57.35
N MET A 280 5.79 -5.59 56.80
CA MET A 280 5.35 -5.75 55.41
C MET A 280 4.04 -5.02 55.09
N TYR A 281 3.05 -5.07 55.99
CA TYR A 281 1.79 -4.33 55.81
C TYR A 281 1.96 -2.81 55.98
N GLU A 282 2.89 -2.36 56.82
CA GLU A 282 3.25 -0.94 56.91
C GLU A 282 3.91 -0.44 55.60
N THR A 283 4.73 -1.26 54.94
CA THR A 283 5.22 -0.97 53.56
C THR A 283 4.11 -0.94 52.50
N ALA A 284 2.92 -1.50 52.77
CA ALA A 284 1.78 -1.39 51.84
C ALA A 284 1.31 0.06 51.66
N SER A 285 1.50 0.92 52.66
CA SER A 285 1.25 2.36 52.57
C SER A 285 2.21 3.09 51.62
N SER A 286 3.38 2.50 51.38
CA SER A 286 4.41 2.97 50.43
C SER A 286 4.22 2.40 49.02
N LEU A 287 3.23 1.52 48.81
CA LEU A 287 2.89 0.99 47.49
C LEU A 287 2.35 2.10 46.58
N ARG A 288 2.72 2.01 45.29
CA ARG A 288 2.36 2.96 44.24
C ARG A 288 0.84 3.17 44.17
N LYS A 289 0.39 4.41 43.93
CA LYS A 289 -1.05 4.74 43.75
C LYS A 289 -1.59 4.16 42.45
N ILE A 290 -0.76 4.18 41.40
CA ILE A 290 -1.02 3.65 40.06
C ILE A 290 0.30 3.02 39.60
N ARG A 291 0.28 1.85 38.97
CA ARG A 291 1.48 1.27 38.34
C ARG A 291 1.59 1.87 36.92
N PRO A 292 2.47 2.86 36.68
CA PRO A 292 2.65 3.35 35.32
C PRO A 292 3.21 2.22 34.45
N PHE A 293 2.69 2.07 33.23
CA PHE A 293 3.17 1.09 32.27
C PHE A 293 4.58 1.47 31.78
N LEU A 294 5.57 0.61 31.96
CA LEU A 294 6.98 0.82 31.55
C LEU A 294 7.57 2.20 31.97
N PRO A 295 7.68 2.50 33.27
CA PRO A 295 8.34 3.71 33.74
C PRO A 295 9.85 3.63 33.45
N GLY A 296 10.44 4.69 32.91
CA GLY A 296 11.84 4.69 32.47
C GLY A 296 12.02 4.61 30.95
N TYR A 297 11.00 4.16 30.20
CA TYR A 297 11.03 4.08 28.74
C TYR A 297 10.47 5.36 28.10
N PRO A 298 10.98 5.76 26.92
CA PRO A 298 10.50 6.94 26.20
C PRO A 298 9.07 6.73 25.69
N LEU A 299 8.32 7.82 25.52
CA LEU A 299 6.92 7.78 25.07
C LEU A 299 6.76 7.00 23.75
N TRP A 300 7.58 7.32 22.74
CA TRP A 300 7.48 6.69 21.42
C TRP A 300 7.64 5.16 21.48
N TYR A 301 8.46 4.63 22.39
CA TYR A 301 8.68 3.19 22.54
C TYR A 301 7.50 2.53 23.23
N ARG A 302 6.93 3.19 24.25
CA ARG A 302 5.79 2.67 25.00
C ARG A 302 4.51 2.62 24.17
N GLU A 303 4.37 3.51 23.19
CA GLU A 303 3.28 3.46 22.21
C GLU A 303 3.36 2.23 21.31
N LEU A 304 4.54 1.63 21.15
CA LEU A 304 4.75 0.40 20.38
C LEU A 304 4.51 -0.87 21.21
N CYS A 305 4.41 -0.75 22.53
CA CYS A 305 4.17 -1.88 23.43
C CYS A 305 2.67 -2.10 23.65
N ASP A 306 2.25 -3.37 23.70
CA ASP A 306 0.87 -3.73 24.02
C ASP A 306 0.58 -3.52 25.52
N LYS A 307 -0.52 -2.83 25.82
CA LYS A 307 -0.97 -2.51 27.19
C LYS A 307 -1.96 -3.54 27.73
N SER A 308 -2.56 -4.38 26.89
CA SER A 308 -3.66 -5.28 27.26
C SER A 308 -3.25 -6.61 27.87
N ILE A 309 -1.94 -6.93 27.89
CA ILE A 309 -1.43 -8.26 28.27
C ILE A 309 -0.61 -8.20 29.59
N VAL A 310 -0.81 -7.16 30.40
CA VAL A 310 -0.02 -6.96 31.63
C VAL A 310 -0.27 -8.04 32.70
N ASP A 311 -1.36 -8.79 32.59
CA ASP A 311 -1.78 -9.81 33.56
C ASP A 311 -1.40 -11.26 33.19
N ASP A 312 -0.78 -11.49 32.03
CA ASP A 312 -0.30 -12.81 31.63
C ASP A 312 1.11 -13.08 32.20
N PRO A 313 1.33 -14.16 32.97
CA PRO A 313 2.64 -14.48 33.54
C PRO A 313 3.75 -14.75 32.51
N ASP A 314 3.40 -15.11 31.27
CA ASP A 314 4.36 -15.36 30.18
C ASP A 314 4.62 -14.12 29.31
N TRP A 315 4.00 -12.98 29.63
CA TRP A 315 4.15 -11.76 28.84
C TRP A 315 5.42 -10.98 29.19
N GLU A 316 6.21 -10.68 28.16
CA GLU A 316 7.36 -9.79 28.25
C GLU A 316 7.06 -8.44 27.59
N PRO A 317 7.48 -7.31 28.19
CA PRO A 317 7.30 -6.00 27.58
C PRO A 317 8.20 -5.81 26.36
N GLY A 318 7.60 -5.61 25.18
CA GLY A 318 8.33 -5.36 23.93
C GLY A 318 7.53 -4.54 22.92
N PRO A 319 8.17 -3.93 21.92
CA PRO A 319 7.53 -3.05 20.93
C PRO A 319 6.82 -3.84 19.82
N TYR A 320 5.97 -4.80 20.18
CA TYR A 320 5.34 -5.76 19.25
C TYR A 320 4.30 -5.14 18.30
N LEU A 321 3.77 -3.95 18.61
CA LEU A 321 2.82 -3.24 17.76
C LEU A 321 3.49 -2.55 16.56
N ILE A 322 4.83 -2.59 16.46
CA ILE A 322 5.59 -1.93 15.40
C ILE A 322 5.16 -2.41 14.00
N SER A 323 4.98 -1.46 13.08
CA SER A 323 4.64 -1.76 11.69
C SER A 323 5.25 -0.75 10.73
N THR A 324 5.48 -1.16 9.47
CA THR A 324 6.03 -0.31 8.41
C THR A 324 5.16 0.90 8.04
N GLN A 325 3.97 1.04 8.63
CA GLN A 325 3.09 2.20 8.46
C GLN A 325 3.34 3.30 9.51
N MET A 326 4.03 2.97 10.61
CA MET A 326 4.29 3.93 11.68
C MET A 326 5.37 4.93 11.28
N ARG A 327 5.18 6.20 11.66
CA ARG A 327 6.10 7.30 11.31
C ARG A 327 7.50 7.15 11.93
N SER A 328 7.60 6.45 13.06
CA SER A 328 8.88 6.17 13.72
C SER A 328 9.73 5.16 12.93
N VAL A 329 9.13 4.26 12.15
CA VAL A 329 9.85 3.14 11.52
C VAL A 329 10.91 3.58 10.50
N PRO A 330 10.62 4.49 9.54
CA PRO A 330 11.66 4.95 8.62
C PRO A 330 12.86 5.63 9.31
N LYS A 331 12.64 6.23 10.49
CA LYS A 331 13.70 6.81 11.34
C LYS A 331 14.49 5.73 12.08
N LEU A 332 13.81 4.74 12.66
CA LEU A 332 14.45 3.58 13.32
C LEU A 332 15.29 2.75 12.34
N MET A 333 14.84 2.65 11.08
CA MET A 333 15.59 2.03 9.99
C MET A 333 16.69 2.92 9.40
N ARG A 334 16.84 4.17 9.88
CA ARG A 334 17.80 5.17 9.40
C ARG A 334 17.81 5.28 7.88
N MET A 335 16.63 5.44 7.28
CA MET A 335 16.48 5.50 5.83
C MET A 335 17.09 6.76 5.23
N THR A 336 17.65 6.63 4.03
CA THR A 336 18.29 7.69 3.26
C THR A 336 17.71 7.80 1.86
N TRP A 337 17.66 9.01 1.34
CA TRP A 337 17.36 9.34 -0.05
C TRP A 337 18.62 9.93 -0.70
N ASP A 338 19.18 9.24 -1.69
CA ASP A 338 20.46 9.62 -2.34
C ASP A 338 21.60 9.89 -1.34
N GLY A 339 21.59 9.16 -0.22
CA GLY A 339 22.57 9.32 0.87
C GLY A 339 22.21 10.37 1.92
N PHE A 340 21.14 11.15 1.74
CA PHE A 340 20.67 12.13 2.74
C PHE A 340 19.62 11.53 3.68
N PRO A 341 19.63 11.84 4.99
CA PRO A 341 18.68 11.25 5.93
C PRO A 341 17.25 11.72 5.69
N LEU A 342 16.31 10.78 5.80
CA LEU A 342 14.89 11.09 5.75
C LEU A 342 14.41 11.80 7.02
N HIS A 343 13.58 12.82 6.84
CA HIS A 343 12.92 13.56 7.90
C HIS A 343 11.44 13.74 7.57
N TYR A 344 10.61 13.81 8.61
CA TYR A 344 9.17 14.03 8.48
C TYR A 344 8.83 15.39 9.06
N ASP A 345 8.24 16.25 8.22
CA ASP A 345 7.71 17.55 8.62
C ASP A 345 6.17 17.52 8.59
N ASP A 346 5.52 18.20 9.54
CA ASP A 346 4.06 18.20 9.65
C ASP A 346 3.38 18.96 8.50
N LYS A 347 4.02 20.01 7.97
CA LYS A 347 3.49 20.81 6.86
C LYS A 347 3.70 20.08 5.52
N HIS A 348 4.91 19.60 5.27
CA HIS A 348 5.33 19.11 3.95
C HIS A 348 5.33 17.58 3.80
N GLY A 349 5.25 16.82 4.90
CA GLY A 349 5.30 15.36 4.92
C GLY A 349 6.73 14.81 4.93
N TRP A 350 6.94 13.61 4.38
CA TRP A 350 8.28 13.03 4.26
C TRP A 350 9.14 13.73 3.21
N GLY A 351 10.39 13.99 3.58
CA GLY A 351 11.44 14.56 2.75
C GLY A 351 12.82 14.13 3.22
N TYR A 352 13.86 14.76 2.71
CA TYR A 352 15.25 14.53 3.09
C TYR A 352 15.96 15.85 3.42
N LEU A 353 16.94 15.77 4.32
CA LEU A 353 17.70 16.93 4.81
C LEU A 353 19.05 17.02 4.09
N VAL A 354 19.28 18.14 3.43
CA VAL A 354 20.55 18.45 2.74
C VAL A 354 21.26 19.57 3.51
N PRO A 355 22.53 19.40 3.91
CA PRO A 355 23.25 20.45 4.62
C PRO A 355 23.49 21.66 3.72
N ASP A 356 23.23 22.87 4.23
CA ASP A 356 23.60 24.11 3.55
C ASP A 356 24.99 24.57 4.03
N VAL A 357 25.91 24.74 3.08
CA VAL A 357 27.29 25.13 3.31
C VAL A 357 27.42 26.64 3.60
N LYS A 358 26.43 27.45 3.21
CA LYS A 358 26.51 28.92 3.28
C LYS A 358 26.14 29.51 4.65
N GLU A 359 25.32 28.81 5.43
CA GLU A 359 24.81 29.27 6.74
C GLU A 359 25.54 28.63 7.95
N LEU A 360 26.74 28.08 7.76
CA LEU A 360 27.50 27.41 8.82
C LEU A 360 28.19 28.39 9.78
N ASP A 361 27.43 29.10 10.61
CA ASP A 361 27.97 29.77 11.80
C ASP A 361 27.82 28.86 13.02
N ILE A 362 28.89 28.13 13.35
CA ILE A 362 28.95 27.05 14.36
C ILE A 362 28.93 27.60 15.81
N SER A 363 28.72 28.90 15.99
CA SER A 363 28.78 29.58 17.29
C SER A 363 27.49 29.49 18.12
N GLU A 364 26.35 29.13 17.52
CA GLU A 364 25.07 29.03 18.23
C GLU A 364 24.70 27.57 18.56
N PRO A 365 24.10 27.31 19.74
CA PRO A 365 23.55 25.99 20.06
C PRO A 365 22.41 25.68 19.09
N ASN A 366 22.59 24.65 18.28
CA ASN A 366 21.57 24.12 17.39
C ASN A 366 21.02 22.83 17.99
N ASP A 367 19.70 22.66 18.00
CA ASP A 367 19.06 21.45 18.53
C ASP A 367 19.26 20.23 17.60
N PHE A 368 19.63 20.48 16.34
CA PHE A 368 19.89 19.46 15.32
C PHE A 368 21.37 19.02 15.28
N PRO A 369 21.69 17.70 15.22
CA PRO A 369 23.05 17.19 15.17
C PRO A 369 23.72 17.34 13.78
N LEU A 370 24.09 18.58 13.46
CA LEU A 370 24.69 18.94 12.16
C LEU A 370 26.06 18.28 11.93
N GLU A 371 26.88 18.13 12.97
CA GLU A 371 28.19 17.47 12.86
C GLU A 371 28.06 16.00 12.43
N SER A 372 27.08 15.28 13.00
CA SER A 372 26.79 13.89 12.62
C SER A 372 26.28 13.77 11.19
N LEU A 373 25.45 14.74 10.74
CA LEU A 373 24.97 14.79 9.35
C LEU A 373 26.13 14.97 8.36
N LEU A 374 27.06 15.87 8.64
CA LEU A 374 28.19 16.15 7.75
C LEU A 374 29.12 14.93 7.62
N ARG A 375 29.41 14.25 8.73
CA ARG A 375 30.18 12.99 8.70
C ARG A 375 29.47 11.89 7.91
N LEU A 376 28.14 11.82 7.99
CA LEU A 376 27.36 10.88 7.19
C LEU A 376 27.47 11.18 5.69
N VAL A 377 27.44 12.46 5.30
CA VAL A 377 27.64 12.87 3.90
C VAL A 377 29.06 12.56 3.42
N GLU A 378 30.07 12.65 4.28
CA GLU A 378 31.44 12.19 3.97
C GLU A 378 31.51 10.69 3.75
N CYS A 379 30.96 9.89 4.67
CA CYS A 379 30.99 8.43 4.56
C CYS A 379 30.25 7.94 3.29
N ASN A 380 29.24 8.66 2.82
CA ASN A 380 28.59 8.38 1.53
C ASN A 380 29.46 8.65 0.30
N LYS A 381 30.51 9.48 0.41
CA LYS A 381 31.44 9.82 -0.67
C LYS A 381 32.69 8.92 -0.72
N MET A 382 32.91 8.10 0.31
CA MET A 382 34.06 7.17 0.41
C MET A 382 33.77 5.84 -0.32
N ASP A 383 34.82 5.11 -0.70
CA ASP A 383 34.69 3.79 -1.33
C ASP A 383 34.04 2.77 -0.36
N PRO A 384 33.22 1.80 -0.84
CA PRO A 384 32.41 0.92 0.01
C PRO A 384 33.20 0.13 1.06
N THR A 385 34.43 -0.27 0.74
CA THR A 385 35.36 -0.99 1.62
C THR A 385 35.99 -0.11 2.71
N GLU A 386 36.19 1.18 2.44
CA GLU A 386 36.69 2.16 3.42
C GLU A 386 35.56 2.69 4.31
N ALA A 387 34.35 2.77 3.76
CA ALA A 387 33.14 3.02 4.53
C ALA A 387 32.95 1.90 5.57
N GLU A 388 33.06 0.61 5.19
CA GLU A 388 32.85 -0.53 6.11
C GLU A 388 33.77 -0.56 7.34
N GLN A 389 35.03 -0.14 7.18
CA GLN A 389 35.98 -0.05 8.30
C GLN A 389 35.69 1.16 9.22
N ASN A 390 35.01 2.19 8.70
CA ASN A 390 34.55 3.36 9.44
C ASN A 390 33.06 3.24 9.90
N ILE A 391 32.35 2.18 9.49
CA ILE A 391 30.92 1.94 9.76
C ILE A 391 30.68 1.47 11.21
N ASP A 392 31.46 0.51 11.69
CA ASP A 392 31.32 -0.06 13.05
C ASP A 392 31.77 0.90 14.19
N PRO A 393 32.81 1.73 14.01
CA PRO A 393 33.26 2.66 15.03
C PRO A 393 32.29 3.81 15.33
N PHE A 394 31.42 4.26 14.42
CA PHE A 394 30.61 5.48 14.68
C PHE A 394 29.58 5.32 15.83
N TRP A 395 28.96 4.15 15.96
CA TRP A 395 27.98 3.88 17.03
C TRP A 395 28.58 3.11 18.22
N SER A 396 29.70 2.40 18.04
CA SER A 396 30.48 1.82 19.14
C SER A 396 31.39 2.85 19.83
N ILE A 397 31.88 3.88 19.12
CA ILE A 397 32.62 5.06 19.62
C ILE A 397 31.67 6.26 19.83
N ILE A 398 30.62 6.05 20.61
CA ILE A 398 30.06 7.16 21.41
C ILE A 398 30.40 6.94 22.90
N SER A 399 31.18 5.90 23.22
CA SER A 399 32.12 5.96 24.34
C SER A 399 33.31 6.82 23.90
N GLU A 400 33.18 8.11 24.20
CA GLU A 400 34.23 9.14 24.30
C GLU A 400 35.23 9.29 23.13
N PRO A 401 34.96 10.14 22.14
CA PRO A 401 36.02 10.87 21.45
C PRO A 401 36.40 12.09 22.30
N ASN A 402 37.67 12.18 22.71
CA ASN A 402 38.25 13.39 23.31
C ASN A 402 37.91 14.62 22.45
N GLU A 403 37.18 15.58 23.02
CA GLU A 403 36.75 16.81 22.36
C GLU A 403 37.95 17.74 22.06
N ASN A 404 38.69 17.48 20.98
CA ASN A 404 39.59 18.46 20.41
C ASN A 404 38.88 19.22 19.28
N ARG A 405 38.31 20.38 19.61
CA ARG A 405 37.73 21.38 18.68
C ARG A 405 38.60 21.68 17.44
N SER A 406 39.91 21.46 17.55
CA SER A 406 40.90 21.65 16.47
C SER A 406 40.84 20.56 15.38
N GLU A 407 40.48 19.32 15.74
CA GLU A 407 40.38 18.20 14.79
C GLU A 407 39.10 18.26 13.98
N ALA A 408 37.97 18.65 14.60
CA ALA A 408 36.75 19.01 13.88
C ALA A 408 37.08 20.09 12.83
N SER A 409 37.66 21.23 13.20
CA SER A 409 37.99 22.28 12.23
C SER A 409 38.93 21.83 11.07
N LYS A 410 39.77 20.80 11.28
CA LYS A 410 40.62 20.20 10.24
C LYS A 410 39.85 19.23 9.33
N LEU A 411 38.99 18.38 9.90
CA LEU A 411 38.06 17.52 9.15
C LEU A 411 37.15 18.38 8.27
N TRP A 412 36.62 19.47 8.82
CA TRP A 412 35.74 20.43 8.14
C TRP A 412 36.43 21.14 6.95
N LYS A 413 37.74 21.38 7.03
CA LYS A 413 38.54 21.93 5.91
C LYS A 413 38.93 20.89 4.85
N SER A 414 38.97 19.60 5.23
CA SER A 414 39.23 18.48 4.32
C SER A 414 38.01 18.17 3.45
N ILE A 415 36.80 18.21 4.04
CA ILE A 415 35.50 17.99 3.38
C ILE A 415 35.21 19.03 2.30
N LEU A 416 35.45 20.29 2.64
CA LEU A 416 35.08 21.46 1.86
C LEU A 416 36.20 21.90 0.91
N GLY A 417 37.02 20.95 0.44
CA GLY A 417 38.25 21.16 -0.33
C GLY A 417 38.24 22.45 -1.16
N LYS A 418 39.31 23.26 -1.01
CA LYS A 418 39.49 24.56 -1.68
C LYS A 418 39.02 24.48 -3.13
N ASN A 419 37.91 25.17 -3.42
CA ASN A 419 37.44 25.51 -4.76
C ASN A 419 37.55 24.39 -5.80
N GLN A 420 36.60 23.46 -5.82
CA GLN A 420 36.10 22.99 -7.10
C GLN A 420 34.84 23.77 -7.43
N LYS A 421 34.93 24.62 -8.46
CA LYS A 421 33.78 25.03 -9.25
C LYS A 421 33.22 23.76 -9.92
N GLN A 422 32.45 22.96 -9.19
CA GLN A 422 31.39 22.20 -9.82
C GLN A 422 30.19 23.12 -9.77
N GLU A 423 29.59 23.35 -10.94
CA GLU A 423 28.30 24.01 -11.01
C GLU A 423 27.36 23.35 -10.01
N PRO A 424 26.56 24.14 -9.25
CA PRO A 424 25.56 23.55 -8.39
C PRO A 424 24.74 22.62 -9.28
N TRP A 425 24.59 21.36 -8.85
CA TRP A 425 23.53 20.50 -9.35
C TRP A 425 22.32 21.39 -9.59
N ASN A 426 21.86 21.49 -10.84
CA ASN A 426 20.79 22.42 -11.23
C ASN A 426 19.52 22.01 -10.47
N LEU A 427 19.39 22.51 -9.24
CA LEU A 427 18.38 22.18 -8.26
C LEU A 427 17.05 22.91 -8.53
N ASP A 428 17.04 23.77 -9.56
CA ASP A 428 15.90 24.62 -9.93
C ASP A 428 14.88 23.93 -10.87
N GLN A 429 15.04 22.65 -11.21
CA GLN A 429 14.11 21.96 -12.11
C GLN A 429 13.03 21.09 -11.44
N PHE A 430 13.03 20.96 -10.11
CA PHE A 430 12.04 20.14 -9.42
C PHE A 430 11.35 20.97 -8.34
N SER A 431 10.04 21.17 -8.46
CA SER A 431 9.18 21.91 -7.53
C SER A 431 9.02 21.25 -6.13
N ASN A 432 10.08 20.61 -5.62
CA ASN A 432 10.09 19.78 -4.41
C ASN A 432 10.88 20.43 -3.25
N GLY A 433 11.41 21.64 -3.42
CA GLY A 433 12.16 22.37 -2.39
C GLY A 433 13.12 23.40 -3.01
N PRO A 434 13.95 24.08 -2.21
CA PRO A 434 14.07 23.94 -0.75
C PRO A 434 12.86 24.54 0.00
N HIS A 435 12.39 23.85 1.03
CA HIS A 435 11.43 24.38 2.00
C HIS A 435 12.14 24.67 3.32
N ASP A 436 11.75 25.76 3.98
CA ASP A 436 12.23 26.08 5.32
C ASP A 436 11.44 25.28 6.36
N VAL A 437 12.16 24.46 7.13
CA VAL A 437 11.64 23.60 8.20
C VAL A 437 12.18 24.01 9.56
N GLU A 438 12.71 25.22 9.70
CA GLU A 438 13.23 25.77 10.97
C GLU A 438 14.43 24.97 11.53
N ILE A 439 15.10 24.16 10.70
CA ILE A 439 16.33 23.43 11.03
C ILE A 439 17.52 24.24 10.52
N LYS A 440 18.23 24.93 11.43
CA LYS A 440 19.39 25.75 11.07
C LYS A 440 20.48 24.91 10.39
N GLY A 441 21.01 25.39 9.25
CA GLY A 441 22.09 24.75 8.50
C GLY A 441 21.66 23.57 7.61
N CYS A 442 20.36 23.34 7.41
CA CYS A 442 19.84 22.32 6.50
C CYS A 442 18.69 22.85 5.64
N HIS A 443 18.62 22.40 4.39
CA HIS A 443 17.46 22.56 3.52
C HIS A 443 16.65 21.27 3.47
N PHE A 444 15.33 21.41 3.45
CA PHE A 444 14.41 20.28 3.33
C PHE A 444 13.84 20.18 1.91
N TYR A 445 13.88 18.96 1.37
CA TYR A 445 13.31 18.64 0.07
C TYR A 445 12.26 17.54 0.22
N LYS A 446 11.05 17.79 -0.29
CA LYS A 446 9.94 16.84 -0.28
C LYS A 446 10.23 15.62 -1.14
N LEU A 447 9.80 14.45 -0.66
CA LEU A 447 9.76 13.26 -1.50
C LEU A 447 8.75 13.44 -2.66
N PRO A 448 9.08 12.97 -3.87
CA PRO A 448 8.20 13.08 -5.02
C PRO A 448 6.94 12.22 -4.81
N HIS A 449 5.77 12.79 -5.08
CA HIS A 449 4.49 12.10 -4.98
C HIS A 449 3.92 11.78 -6.36
N LYS A 450 3.38 10.56 -6.56
CA LYS A 450 2.84 10.10 -7.86
C LYS A 450 1.74 10.99 -8.44
N ASP A 451 0.89 11.55 -7.58
CA ASP A 451 -0.23 12.41 -7.97
C ASP A 451 0.17 13.89 -8.14
N GLY A 452 1.47 14.18 -8.14
CA GLY A 452 2.03 15.51 -8.39
C GLY A 452 2.66 16.19 -7.16
N PRO A 453 3.42 17.28 -7.39
CA PRO A 453 4.29 17.89 -6.38
C PRO A 453 3.56 18.58 -5.22
N GLN A 454 2.27 18.91 -5.42
CA GLN A 454 1.44 19.56 -4.40
C GLN A 454 0.98 18.59 -3.30
N LYS A 455 1.06 17.27 -3.54
CA LYS A 455 0.74 16.27 -2.54
C LYS A 455 1.94 16.00 -1.63
N ARG A 456 1.67 15.46 -0.44
CA ARG A 456 2.69 15.10 0.55
C ARG A 456 2.79 13.59 0.66
N VAL A 457 3.99 13.08 0.87
CA VAL A 457 4.24 11.66 1.06
C VAL A 457 3.99 11.32 2.53
N GLY A 458 3.10 10.34 2.77
CA GLY A 458 2.76 9.89 4.12
C GLY A 458 3.60 8.71 4.62
N ASN A 459 4.00 7.80 3.73
CA ASN A 459 4.82 6.64 4.07
C ASN A 459 5.88 6.37 2.97
N PRO A 460 7.20 6.48 3.28
CA PRO A 460 8.27 6.21 2.33
C PRO A 460 8.48 4.72 2.05
N LEU A 461 7.92 3.81 2.86
CA LEU A 461 7.90 2.36 2.63
C LEU A 461 6.65 1.88 1.86
N SER A 462 5.91 2.81 1.25
CA SER A 462 4.74 2.46 0.43
C SER A 462 5.15 1.86 -0.92
N LYS A 463 4.20 1.18 -1.57
CA LYS A 463 4.39 0.52 -2.88
C LYS A 463 5.02 1.45 -3.93
N ASP A 464 4.67 2.73 -3.91
CA ASP A 464 5.09 3.70 -4.91
C ASP A 464 6.61 3.93 -4.90
N PHE A 465 7.27 3.68 -3.76
CA PHE A 465 8.72 3.85 -3.59
C PHE A 465 9.53 2.56 -3.79
N LEU A 466 8.89 1.42 -4.11
CA LEU A 466 9.64 0.17 -4.35
C LEU A 466 10.62 0.29 -5.51
N SER A 467 10.24 1.04 -6.56
CA SER A 467 11.15 1.36 -7.67
C SER A 467 12.38 2.15 -7.21
N LYS A 468 12.22 2.99 -6.17
CA LYS A 468 13.28 3.78 -5.55
C LYS A 468 14.18 2.97 -4.63
N VAL A 469 13.65 1.89 -4.07
CA VAL A 469 14.48 0.89 -3.39
C VAL A 469 15.29 0.07 -4.39
N GLU A 470 14.70 -0.27 -5.54
CA GLU A 470 15.37 -1.03 -6.60
C GLU A 470 16.47 -0.24 -7.33
N ASP A 471 16.27 1.05 -7.58
CA ASP A 471 17.27 1.91 -8.23
C ASP A 471 18.36 2.42 -7.27
N GLY A 472 18.25 2.13 -5.97
CA GLY A 472 19.22 2.52 -4.94
C GLY A 472 19.06 3.95 -4.42
N THR A 473 18.08 4.72 -4.91
CA THR A 473 17.77 6.07 -4.41
C THR A 473 17.36 6.02 -2.94
N LEU A 474 16.51 5.05 -2.56
CA LEU A 474 15.96 4.88 -1.22
C LEU A 474 16.57 3.64 -0.56
N LYS A 475 17.47 3.83 0.41
CA LYS A 475 18.20 2.75 1.08
C LYS A 475 18.30 2.97 2.59
N THR A 476 18.56 1.93 3.36
CA THR A 476 18.88 2.08 4.79
C THR A 476 20.34 2.45 4.99
N TRP A 477 20.62 3.25 6.01
CA TRP A 477 21.97 3.54 6.45
C TRP A 477 22.47 2.45 7.40
N GLY A 478 23.54 1.75 7.01
CA GLY A 478 24.12 0.62 7.74
C GLY A 478 23.62 -0.74 7.25
N LYS A 479 24.47 -1.75 7.34
CA LYS A 479 24.13 -3.16 7.03
C LYS A 479 23.58 -3.83 8.30
N GLY A 480 22.64 -4.76 8.14
CA GLY A 480 22.08 -5.54 9.26
C GLY A 480 20.56 -5.61 9.24
N GLN A 481 19.92 -5.45 10.40
CA GLN A 481 18.48 -5.64 10.58
C GLN A 481 17.63 -4.67 9.76
N ALA A 482 18.08 -3.43 9.55
CA ALA A 482 17.35 -2.44 8.76
C ALA A 482 17.30 -2.79 7.26
N ASP A 483 18.42 -3.22 6.69
CA ASP A 483 18.49 -3.66 5.29
C ASP A 483 17.67 -4.94 5.08
N ARG A 484 17.76 -5.89 6.02
CA ARG A 484 16.91 -7.09 6.02
C ARG A 484 15.43 -6.74 6.08
N ALA A 485 15.01 -5.81 6.95
CA ALA A 485 13.62 -5.36 7.05
C ALA A 485 13.15 -4.66 5.75
N LEU A 486 14.01 -3.87 5.10
CA LEU A 486 13.70 -3.23 3.82
C LEU A 486 13.51 -4.27 2.70
N LEU A 487 14.40 -5.26 2.61
CA LEU A 487 14.29 -6.38 1.67
C LEU A 487 13.01 -7.19 1.91
N LEU A 488 12.72 -7.56 3.15
CA LEU A 488 11.50 -8.30 3.50
C LEU A 488 10.25 -7.48 3.14
N SER A 489 10.24 -6.17 3.41
CA SER A 489 9.15 -5.29 2.99
C SER A 489 8.94 -5.29 1.48
N LYS A 490 10.01 -5.33 0.68
CA LYS A 490 9.94 -5.47 -0.77
C LYS A 490 9.30 -6.81 -1.17
N MET A 491 9.76 -7.92 -0.60
CA MET A 491 9.26 -9.27 -0.90
C MET A 491 7.77 -9.44 -0.57
N LEU A 492 7.33 -8.85 0.54
CA LEU A 492 5.95 -8.92 1.03
C LEU A 492 4.98 -8.00 0.27
N SER A 493 5.49 -6.96 -0.39
CA SER A 493 4.66 -5.90 -0.98
C SER A 493 3.72 -6.40 -2.08
N TYR A 494 4.14 -7.39 -2.88
CA TYR A 494 3.27 -7.94 -3.92
C TYR A 494 2.08 -8.68 -3.30
N TRP A 495 2.35 -9.68 -2.44
CA TRP A 495 1.31 -10.49 -1.80
C TRP A 495 0.34 -9.65 -0.98
N LYS A 496 0.84 -8.69 -0.19
CA LYS A 496 0.01 -7.75 0.58
C LYS A 496 -1.06 -7.07 -0.28
N ASN A 497 -0.73 -6.72 -1.52
CA ASN A 497 -1.65 -6.04 -2.44
C ASN A 497 -2.49 -6.99 -3.31
N ALA A 498 -2.05 -8.23 -3.50
CA ALA A 498 -2.66 -9.17 -4.44
C ALA A 498 -3.51 -10.26 -3.76
N HIS A 499 -3.13 -10.70 -2.55
CA HIS A 499 -3.71 -11.88 -1.89
C HIS A 499 -5.23 -11.83 -1.82
N ALA A 500 -5.84 -10.71 -1.39
CA ALA A 500 -7.30 -10.59 -1.30
C ALA A 500 -8.00 -10.86 -2.65
N ARG A 501 -7.42 -10.39 -3.76
CA ARG A 501 -7.99 -10.64 -5.11
C ARG A 501 -7.78 -12.09 -5.56
N ILE A 502 -6.65 -12.69 -5.19
CA ILE A 502 -6.32 -14.09 -5.50
C ILE A 502 -7.21 -15.04 -4.69
N PHE A 503 -7.38 -14.83 -3.38
CA PHE A 503 -8.26 -15.62 -2.52
C PHE A 503 -9.73 -15.49 -2.91
N SER A 504 -10.14 -14.33 -3.43
CA SER A 504 -11.52 -14.12 -3.89
C SER A 504 -11.86 -14.83 -5.20
N GLN A 505 -10.91 -15.50 -5.85
CA GLN A 505 -11.19 -16.25 -7.07
C GLN A 505 -12.09 -17.45 -6.78
N MET A 506 -13.15 -17.61 -7.57
CA MET A 506 -14.07 -18.72 -7.41
C MET A 506 -13.60 -19.92 -8.22
N VAL A 507 -13.08 -20.91 -7.51
CA VAL A 507 -12.69 -22.21 -8.06
C VAL A 507 -13.84 -23.18 -7.91
N ILE A 508 -14.17 -23.88 -8.99
CA ILE A 508 -15.10 -25.00 -8.95
C ILE A 508 -14.33 -26.27 -9.30
N TRP A 509 -14.37 -27.23 -8.38
CA TRP A 509 -13.85 -28.58 -8.55
C TRP A 509 -14.89 -29.45 -9.25
N LEU A 510 -14.44 -30.22 -10.25
CA LEU A 510 -15.30 -31.13 -11.00
C LEU A 510 -15.21 -32.53 -10.39
N ASN A 511 -16.36 -33.19 -10.25
CA ASN A 511 -16.40 -34.58 -9.81
C ASN A 511 -15.96 -35.52 -10.94
N ASN A 512 -15.61 -36.76 -10.59
CA ASN A 512 -15.23 -37.78 -11.57
C ASN A 512 -16.29 -37.96 -12.67
N GLU A 513 -17.59 -37.87 -12.37
CA GLU A 513 -18.65 -37.98 -13.38
C GLU A 513 -18.69 -36.81 -14.37
N GLU A 514 -18.17 -35.65 -13.98
CA GLU A 514 -18.21 -34.40 -14.76
C GLU A 514 -16.96 -34.17 -15.61
N LEU A 515 -15.91 -34.96 -15.36
CA LEU A 515 -14.68 -34.95 -16.15
C LEU A 515 -14.89 -35.65 -17.49
N SER A 516 -14.31 -35.07 -18.55
CA SER A 516 -14.31 -35.69 -19.88
C SER A 516 -13.54 -37.01 -19.86
N GLU A 517 -14.02 -38.01 -20.60
CA GLU A 517 -13.37 -39.33 -20.73
C GLU A 517 -11.94 -39.23 -21.27
N ALA A 518 -11.66 -38.20 -22.09
CA ALA A 518 -10.32 -37.92 -22.59
C ALA A 518 -9.29 -37.65 -21.48
N ILE A 519 -9.72 -37.07 -20.35
CA ILE A 519 -8.86 -36.84 -19.18
C ILE A 519 -8.65 -38.16 -18.44
N LYS A 520 -9.74 -38.89 -18.16
CA LYS A 520 -9.71 -40.11 -17.34
C LYS A 520 -8.86 -41.22 -17.93
N HIS A 521 -8.85 -41.35 -19.26
CA HIS A 521 -8.05 -42.34 -19.97
C HIS A 521 -6.57 -41.97 -20.10
N ASN A 522 -6.17 -40.77 -19.68
CA ASN A 522 -4.77 -40.34 -19.78
C ASN A 522 -3.93 -40.94 -18.64
N GLU A 523 -2.71 -41.39 -18.94
CA GLU A 523 -1.81 -41.97 -17.94
C GLU A 523 -1.44 -41.01 -16.79
N ALA A 524 -1.45 -39.70 -17.05
CA ALA A 524 -1.16 -38.67 -16.05
C ALA A 524 -2.38 -38.31 -15.18
N TYR A 525 -3.53 -38.95 -15.39
CA TYR A 525 -4.71 -38.75 -14.55
C TYR A 525 -4.52 -39.43 -13.19
N ASN A 526 -4.83 -38.68 -12.13
CA ASN A 526 -4.83 -39.19 -10.77
C ASN A 526 -6.24 -39.05 -10.19
N GLU A 527 -6.89 -40.17 -9.90
CA GLU A 527 -8.26 -40.20 -9.35
C GLU A 527 -8.38 -39.52 -7.98
N SER A 528 -7.29 -39.48 -7.20
CA SER A 528 -7.25 -38.74 -5.92
C SER A 528 -6.95 -37.24 -6.09
N GLY A 529 -6.65 -36.80 -7.31
CA GLY A 529 -6.34 -35.42 -7.63
C GLY A 529 -7.59 -34.55 -7.79
N LEU A 530 -7.47 -33.28 -7.41
CA LEU A 530 -8.49 -32.27 -7.71
C LEU A 530 -8.27 -31.70 -9.11
N TYR A 531 -9.33 -31.66 -9.91
CA TYR A 531 -9.38 -31.01 -11.22
C TYR A 531 -10.52 -30.01 -11.24
N GLY A 532 -10.24 -28.79 -11.63
CA GLY A 532 -11.22 -27.72 -11.60
C GLY A 532 -10.89 -26.61 -12.55
N ALA A 533 -11.66 -25.53 -12.45
CA ALA A 533 -11.42 -24.34 -13.23
C ALA A 533 -11.85 -23.08 -12.50
N ILE A 534 -11.28 -21.97 -12.96
CA ILE A 534 -11.65 -20.61 -12.62
C ILE A 534 -12.21 -19.99 -13.90
N LEU A 535 -13.34 -19.29 -13.77
CA LEU A 535 -13.89 -18.45 -14.82
C LEU A 535 -13.59 -16.99 -14.48
N PRO A 536 -12.61 -16.35 -15.14
CA PRO A 536 -12.31 -14.95 -14.89
C PRO A 536 -13.52 -14.07 -15.20
N ARG A 537 -13.79 -13.12 -14.32
CA ARG A 537 -14.84 -12.10 -14.51
C ARG A 537 -14.35 -11.00 -15.44
N LEU A 538 -13.97 -11.40 -16.65
CA LEU A 538 -13.40 -10.55 -17.69
C LEU A 538 -14.47 -9.65 -18.30
N ILE A 539 -14.19 -8.35 -18.38
CA ILE A 539 -14.98 -7.42 -19.18
C ILE A 539 -14.27 -7.27 -20.54
N PRO A 540 -14.78 -7.84 -21.66
CA PRO A 540 -14.07 -7.86 -22.94
C PRO A 540 -13.65 -6.48 -23.45
N ALA A 541 -14.51 -5.47 -23.31
CA ALA A 541 -14.21 -4.09 -23.68
C ALA A 541 -14.31 -3.15 -22.48
N GLY A 542 -13.50 -3.40 -21.44
CA GLY A 542 -13.51 -2.65 -20.18
C GLY A 542 -12.83 -1.28 -20.22
N THR A 543 -12.31 -0.84 -21.37
CA THR A 543 -11.66 0.47 -21.58
C THR A 543 -12.14 1.11 -22.88
N VAL A 544 -11.98 2.43 -23.05
CA VAL A 544 -12.30 3.13 -24.33
C VAL A 544 -11.46 2.61 -25.49
N THR A 545 -10.23 2.15 -25.21
CA THR A 545 -9.38 1.44 -26.17
C THR A 545 -9.86 0.02 -26.50
N ARG A 546 -10.96 -0.42 -25.87
CA ARG A 546 -11.57 -1.76 -26.02
C ARG A 546 -10.67 -2.91 -25.55
N ARG A 547 -9.65 -2.62 -24.74
CA ARG A 547 -8.88 -3.65 -24.02
C ARG A 547 -9.76 -4.27 -22.94
N ALA A 548 -9.61 -5.57 -22.77
CA ALA A 548 -10.26 -6.26 -21.68
C ALA A 548 -9.75 -5.82 -20.32
N VAL A 549 -10.62 -5.92 -19.32
CA VAL A 549 -10.31 -5.59 -17.93
C VAL A 549 -10.72 -6.74 -17.05
N GLU A 550 -9.77 -7.20 -16.25
CA GLU A 550 -9.98 -8.11 -15.14
C GLU A 550 -8.87 -7.82 -14.11
N PRO A 551 -9.20 -7.64 -12.82
CA PRO A 551 -8.26 -7.07 -11.85
C PRO A 551 -7.18 -8.04 -11.34
N THR A 552 -7.20 -9.32 -11.69
CA THR A 552 -6.34 -10.36 -11.10
C THR A 552 -5.41 -10.98 -12.15
N TRP A 553 -5.97 -11.61 -13.16
CA TRP A 553 -5.31 -12.37 -14.22
C TRP A 553 -4.71 -11.48 -15.30
N LEU A 554 -5.41 -10.42 -15.72
CA LEU A 554 -4.86 -9.46 -16.70
C LEU A 554 -3.83 -8.50 -16.09
N THR A 555 -3.76 -8.43 -14.76
CA THR A 555 -2.74 -7.65 -14.03
C THR A 555 -1.68 -8.53 -13.38
N ALA A 556 -1.78 -9.86 -13.53
CA ALA A 556 -0.85 -10.81 -12.93
C ALA A 556 0.57 -10.52 -13.40
N SER A 557 1.48 -10.35 -12.43
CA SER A 557 2.89 -10.17 -12.73
C SER A 557 3.49 -11.46 -13.29
N ASN A 558 4.69 -11.35 -13.82
CA ASN A 558 5.53 -12.53 -14.01
C ASN A 558 6.04 -13.02 -12.65
N ALA A 559 6.55 -14.24 -12.66
CA ALA A 559 7.33 -14.84 -11.59
C ALA A 559 8.58 -14.01 -11.30
N TYR A 560 8.82 -13.70 -10.02
CA TYR A 560 10.01 -13.03 -9.53
C TYR A 560 10.42 -13.67 -8.19
N GLU A 561 11.70 -14.05 -8.08
CA GLU A 561 12.26 -14.70 -6.88
C GLU A 561 12.16 -13.81 -5.64
N ASP A 562 12.21 -12.49 -5.82
CA ASP A 562 12.16 -11.50 -4.76
C ASP A 562 10.74 -11.07 -4.39
N ARG A 563 9.69 -11.83 -4.78
CA ARG A 563 8.28 -11.49 -4.50
C ARG A 563 7.45 -12.73 -4.17
N VAL A 564 6.90 -12.76 -2.96
CA VAL A 564 6.05 -13.86 -2.49
C VAL A 564 4.76 -13.91 -3.33
N GLY A 565 4.43 -15.10 -3.85
CA GLY A 565 3.23 -15.36 -4.64
C GLY A 565 3.21 -14.72 -6.03
N SER A 566 4.36 -14.34 -6.58
CA SER A 566 4.48 -13.87 -7.96
C SER A 566 4.19 -14.99 -9.00
N GLU A 567 4.22 -16.25 -8.57
CA GLU A 567 4.00 -17.47 -9.37
C GLU A 567 2.55 -17.77 -9.76
N LEU A 568 1.61 -16.84 -9.52
CA LEU A 568 0.17 -17.03 -9.74
C LEU A 568 -0.17 -17.66 -11.12
N LYS A 569 0.52 -17.24 -12.18
CA LYS A 569 0.28 -17.73 -13.54
C LYS A 569 0.59 -19.22 -13.69
N ALA A 570 1.57 -19.75 -12.96
CA ALA A 570 1.98 -21.15 -13.02
C ALA A 570 0.93 -22.10 -12.42
N MET A 571 -0.02 -21.57 -11.64
CA MET A 571 -1.11 -22.35 -11.07
C MET A 571 -2.20 -22.70 -12.09
N ILE A 572 -2.19 -22.01 -13.23
CA ILE A 572 -3.05 -22.38 -14.36
C ILE A 572 -2.36 -23.51 -15.10
N GLN A 573 -2.91 -24.72 -14.95
CA GLN A 573 -2.31 -25.95 -15.46
C GLN A 573 -3.30 -26.66 -16.36
N ALA A 574 -2.85 -27.04 -17.55
CA ALA A 574 -3.67 -27.79 -18.48
C ALA A 574 -4.03 -29.15 -17.86
N PRO A 575 -5.29 -29.62 -17.99
CA PRO A 575 -5.67 -30.94 -17.51
C PRO A 575 -4.95 -32.05 -18.29
N PRO A 576 -4.83 -33.27 -17.73
CA PRO A 576 -4.20 -34.40 -18.40
C PRO A 576 -4.75 -34.61 -19.82
N GLY A 577 -3.85 -34.80 -20.80
CA GLY A 577 -4.21 -34.92 -22.21
C GLY A 577 -4.38 -33.59 -22.97
N TYR A 578 -4.33 -32.45 -22.29
CA TYR A 578 -4.44 -31.11 -22.88
C TYR A 578 -3.15 -30.31 -22.73
N HIS A 579 -2.93 -29.37 -23.63
CA HIS A 579 -1.79 -28.46 -23.61
C HIS A 579 -2.24 -27.04 -23.97
N PHE A 580 -1.63 -26.04 -23.36
CA PHE A 580 -1.81 -24.65 -23.78
C PHE A 580 -0.95 -24.39 -25.01
N VAL A 581 -1.59 -23.91 -26.07
CA VAL A 581 -0.91 -23.40 -27.27
C VAL A 581 -1.13 -21.90 -27.32
N GLY A 582 -0.03 -21.14 -27.31
CA GLY A 582 -0.06 -19.69 -27.34
C GLY A 582 1.27 -19.12 -27.83
N ALA A 583 1.25 -17.84 -28.17
CA ALA A 583 2.42 -17.09 -28.58
C ALA A 583 2.43 -15.71 -27.88
N ASP A 584 3.60 -15.29 -27.42
CA ASP A 584 3.81 -13.95 -26.86
C ASP A 584 4.32 -13.01 -27.96
N VAL A 585 3.56 -11.96 -28.25
CA VAL A 585 3.89 -10.95 -29.25
C VAL A 585 4.29 -9.65 -28.55
N ASP A 586 5.50 -9.67 -27.99
CA ASP A 586 6.12 -8.63 -27.15
C ASP A 586 6.11 -7.20 -27.77
N SER A 587 5.87 -7.07 -29.09
CA SER A 587 5.92 -5.81 -29.85
C SER A 587 4.74 -5.63 -30.82
N GLN A 588 3.58 -6.21 -30.55
CA GLN A 588 2.40 -6.12 -31.42
C GLN A 588 2.03 -4.66 -31.77
N GLU A 589 2.02 -3.78 -30.76
CA GLU A 589 1.65 -2.36 -30.93
C GLU A 589 2.69 -1.60 -31.77
N LEU A 590 3.97 -1.90 -31.55
CA LEU A 590 5.07 -1.34 -32.34
C LEU A 590 5.00 -1.82 -33.79
N TRP A 591 4.66 -3.09 -34.02
CA TRP A 591 4.57 -3.65 -35.37
C TRP A 591 3.42 -3.03 -36.16
N LEU A 592 2.27 -2.80 -35.51
CA LEU A 592 1.17 -2.04 -36.11
C LEU A 592 1.61 -0.62 -36.46
N ALA A 593 2.27 0.09 -35.54
CA ALA A 593 2.78 1.44 -35.80
C ALA A 593 3.79 1.47 -36.95
N ALA A 594 4.67 0.47 -37.04
CA ALA A 594 5.64 0.31 -38.12
C ALA A 594 4.96 0.12 -39.48
N VAL A 595 4.01 -0.80 -39.56
CA VAL A 595 3.26 -1.05 -40.81
C VAL A 595 2.46 0.18 -41.22
N PHE A 596 1.83 0.89 -40.27
CA PHE A 596 1.14 2.14 -40.55
C PHE A 596 2.10 3.20 -41.11
N GLY A 597 3.28 3.36 -40.51
CA GLY A 597 4.32 4.25 -41.02
C GLY A 597 4.73 3.86 -42.43
N ASP A 598 5.21 2.63 -42.61
CA ASP A 598 5.69 2.11 -43.89
C ASP A 598 4.65 2.24 -45.02
N SER A 599 3.36 2.06 -44.70
CA SER A 599 2.27 2.18 -45.67
C SER A 599 2.12 3.58 -46.27
N GLN A 600 2.44 4.63 -45.49
CA GLN A 600 2.32 6.03 -45.92
C GLN A 600 3.57 6.55 -46.61
N PHE A 601 4.72 5.90 -46.44
CA PHE A 601 5.96 6.28 -47.11
C PHE A 601 6.07 5.64 -48.49
N VAL A 602 6.61 4.43 -48.56
CA VAL A 602 6.88 3.73 -49.82
C VAL A 602 5.90 2.57 -50.06
N GLY A 603 5.11 2.20 -49.05
CA GLY A 603 4.21 1.04 -49.12
C GLY A 603 4.94 -0.30 -49.05
N ILE A 604 6.22 -0.30 -48.66
CA ILE A 604 7.05 -1.49 -48.51
C ILE A 604 7.34 -1.69 -47.03
N HIS A 605 7.03 -2.88 -46.51
CA HIS A 605 7.35 -3.24 -45.12
C HIS A 605 8.86 -3.10 -44.87
N GLY A 606 9.23 -2.36 -43.83
CA GLY A 606 10.61 -2.10 -43.47
C GLY A 606 11.27 -0.94 -44.21
N CYS A 607 10.51 -0.15 -44.98
CA CYS A 607 11.08 1.01 -45.67
C CYS A 607 11.46 2.15 -44.73
N THR A 608 10.80 2.28 -43.57
CA THR A 608 11.20 3.20 -42.51
C THR A 608 12.25 2.57 -41.59
N ALA A 609 13.11 3.40 -40.98
CA ALA A 609 14.07 2.93 -39.99
C ALA A 609 13.40 2.19 -38.81
N PHE A 610 12.21 2.64 -38.43
CA PHE A 610 11.39 2.02 -37.39
C PHE A 610 10.88 0.63 -37.82
N GLY A 611 10.30 0.52 -39.02
CA GLY A 611 9.87 -0.75 -39.59
C GLY A 611 11.02 -1.74 -39.79
N TRP A 612 12.15 -1.27 -40.32
CA TRP A 612 13.36 -2.08 -40.48
C TRP A 612 13.82 -2.65 -39.13
N MET A 613 13.82 -1.83 -38.08
CA MET A 613 14.24 -2.25 -36.75
C MET A 613 13.27 -3.27 -36.13
N THR A 614 11.96 -3.17 -36.40
CA THR A 614 11.00 -4.20 -35.98
C THR A 614 11.17 -5.54 -36.71
N LEU A 615 11.59 -5.53 -37.98
CA LEU A 615 11.82 -6.74 -38.77
C LEU A 615 13.14 -7.45 -38.43
N GLN A 616 14.22 -6.69 -38.26
CA GLN A 616 15.55 -7.25 -38.05
C GLN A 616 15.72 -7.79 -36.62
N GLY A 617 15.04 -7.17 -35.64
CA GLY A 617 15.30 -7.34 -34.23
C GLY A 617 14.91 -8.72 -33.67
N LYS A 618 15.88 -9.44 -33.09
CA LYS A 618 15.62 -10.66 -32.31
C LYS A 618 15.94 -10.43 -30.84
N LYS A 619 14.95 -10.75 -29.97
CA LYS A 619 15.07 -10.67 -28.50
C LYS A 619 16.25 -11.47 -27.96
N SER A 620 16.47 -12.69 -28.45
CA SER A 620 17.58 -13.56 -28.02
C SER A 620 18.96 -12.98 -28.31
N THR A 621 19.07 -12.16 -29.36
CA THR A 621 20.33 -11.50 -29.75
C THR A 621 20.45 -10.07 -29.19
N GLY A 622 19.45 -9.59 -28.44
CA GLY A 622 19.39 -8.22 -27.93
C GLY A 622 19.33 -7.14 -29.03
N THR A 623 18.96 -7.52 -30.26
CA THR A 623 18.86 -6.59 -31.41
C THR A 623 17.44 -6.05 -31.60
N ASP A 624 16.47 -6.51 -30.79
CA ASP A 624 15.12 -5.97 -30.76
C ASP A 624 15.12 -4.52 -30.29
N MET A 625 14.07 -3.80 -30.69
CA MET A 625 13.92 -2.37 -30.44
C MET A 625 14.08 -2.02 -28.96
N HIS A 626 13.43 -2.77 -28.05
CA HIS A 626 13.52 -2.49 -26.62
C HIS A 626 14.95 -2.63 -26.10
N SER A 627 15.67 -3.68 -26.51
CA SER A 627 17.07 -3.90 -26.09
C SER A 627 18.02 -2.86 -26.66
N LYS A 628 17.82 -2.44 -27.92
CA LYS A 628 18.62 -1.35 -28.51
C LYS A 628 18.36 0.00 -27.84
N THR A 629 17.10 0.33 -27.56
CA THR A 629 16.75 1.55 -26.82
C THR A 629 17.34 1.53 -25.42
N ALA A 630 17.21 0.40 -24.72
CA ALA A 630 17.81 0.19 -23.39
C ALA A 630 19.32 0.42 -23.39
N LYS A 631 20.04 -0.20 -24.33
CA LYS A 631 21.50 -0.05 -24.47
C LYS A 631 21.92 1.39 -24.82
N SER A 632 21.14 2.07 -25.66
CA SER A 632 21.46 3.44 -26.10
C SER A 632 21.24 4.47 -24.98
N VAL A 633 20.23 4.26 -24.14
CA VAL A 633 19.89 5.14 -23.03
C VAL A 633 20.59 4.74 -21.72
N GLY A 634 21.15 3.53 -21.63
CA GLY A 634 21.80 3.01 -20.43
C GLY A 634 20.81 2.56 -19.35
N VAL A 635 19.60 2.16 -19.74
CA VAL A 635 18.53 1.70 -18.81
C VAL A 635 18.27 0.20 -18.99
N SER A 636 17.51 -0.40 -18.07
CA SER A 636 17.11 -1.80 -18.23
C SER A 636 16.13 -1.97 -19.39
N ARG A 637 16.07 -3.17 -19.97
CA ARG A 637 15.12 -3.49 -21.05
C ARG A 637 13.67 -3.28 -20.63
N ASP A 638 13.33 -3.62 -19.39
CA ASP A 638 11.97 -3.46 -18.88
C ASP A 638 11.61 -1.99 -18.69
N GLN A 639 12.56 -1.15 -18.27
CA GLN A 639 12.38 0.30 -18.25
C GLN A 639 12.18 0.84 -19.68
N ALA A 640 13.00 0.42 -20.64
CA ALA A 640 12.86 0.83 -22.04
C ALA A 640 11.52 0.40 -22.66
N LYS A 641 10.97 -0.76 -22.25
CA LYS A 641 9.62 -1.21 -22.64
C LYS A 641 8.54 -0.27 -22.13
N ILE A 642 8.68 0.23 -20.90
CA ILE A 642 7.72 1.17 -20.30
C ILE A 642 7.77 2.51 -21.04
N TYR A 643 8.95 3.04 -21.33
CA TYR A 643 9.10 4.31 -22.07
C TYR A 643 8.69 4.22 -23.54
N GLY A 644 8.83 3.04 -24.15
CA GLY A 644 8.46 2.82 -25.55
C GLY A 644 6.96 2.56 -25.78
N ARG A 645 6.17 2.46 -24.72
CA ARG A 645 4.70 2.41 -24.74
C ARG A 645 4.14 3.80 -24.47
#